data_AF-A0A8T2KIB9-F1
#
_entry.id   AF-A0A8T2KIB9-F1
#
_cell.length_a   1.000
_cell.length_b   1.000
_cell.length_c   1.000
_cell.angle_alpha   90.00
_cell.angle_beta   90.00
_cell.angle_gamma   90.00
#
_symmetry.space_group_name_H-M   'P 1'
#
loop_
_entity.id
_entity.type
_entity.pdbx_description
1 polymer ?
#
loop_
_entity_poly.entity_id
_entity_poly.type
_entity_poly.pdbx_seq_one_letter_code
_entity_poly.pdbx_strand_id
1 'polypeptide(L)'
;MDEDTIGHDDVIGKISLTKEYIASQLRGIDSWLNLSRVDPDEEVQGEIYLELHIMKDQHRSNLHCHVLEARDLAPRDISGTSDPFVRIFCNNQTLETSVIKRTRFPRWNEVLEFDLRGIEELDPGDQVISIEVWDWDMVGKNDFLGRVWFPIEPLQKSPAVTGWFRLLPFGNAEEENGGKLGSLRIKVNLSEERILPSVYYQTLIHLLVESVQSPDQGDCSLLALLEEMCSAESRQEVAVKLVKIFLGQGLAVTFLDKLNQREVNRTGDPNTLFRSNSLASKAMEQYMKIVGMPFLHEILRPIITRIFEEKKYVELDPCKIDMNRSRRISFKGSVSEQQIQESSLESLRGYLSDIIDAILGSVEQCPPGMRHCFKQLHKRVEERFPGPAYQDVKYAAISGFLFLRFFAPAILTPKLFHLREHHADPRTARTLLLIAKAVQSIGNLGQQLGYGKEQWMSPLHPFIQQSVGRLRDFLDRLIDMESETECGQISRTLFHPSVTIKEGFLHKRKAEAVNLVTRFTFKKRYFWLSSQTLSYSKSPDWQVRSSIPVHRICAVERVDENAFQQTNMMQIISQDSEAQGGRIMYIQCKNVNELNQWLSALRKVSLCNQRLLPTYHPGAYRNAHWTCCLQPDRTVRGCSRTHLAVTLGDWSDPLDPDAEAQVLYRHLLLSKDTLRTKYMEITANTDKQERKGHCERGIEGASVSLPARRLMLAIEDLERTHQAFEKREREDTPVHSHCT
;
A
#
# COMPACT_ATOMS: atom_id res chain seq x y z
N MET A 1 -5.99 -14.08 22.23
CA MET A 1 -5.06 -13.46 23.17
C MET A 1 -5.89 -12.99 24.35
N ASP A 2 -5.51 -13.41 25.55
CA ASP A 2 -5.89 -12.71 26.77
C ASP A 2 -4.89 -11.57 27.01
N GLU A 3 -5.33 -10.39 27.45
CA GLU A 3 -4.44 -9.25 27.68
C GLU A 3 -4.00 -9.25 29.15
N ASP A 4 -2.76 -9.71 29.39
CA ASP A 4 -2.23 -9.82 30.74
C ASP A 4 -1.48 -8.56 31.18
N THR A 5 -1.75 -8.12 32.42
CA THR A 5 -1.12 -6.90 32.96
C THR A 5 0.36 -7.08 33.28
N ILE A 6 0.82 -8.33 33.44
CA ILE A 6 2.21 -8.72 33.69
C ILE A 6 2.44 -10.11 33.06
N GLY A 7 3.10 -10.18 31.90
CA GLY A 7 3.34 -11.43 31.19
C GLY A 7 3.34 -11.26 29.67
N HIS A 8 3.50 -12.36 28.93
CA HIS A 8 3.13 -12.42 27.52
C HIS A 8 1.68 -12.89 27.41
N ASP A 9 0.91 -12.27 26.52
CA ASP A 9 -0.49 -12.60 26.27
C ASP A 9 -0.68 -14.09 25.93
N ASP A 10 -1.50 -14.80 26.72
CA ASP A 10 -1.80 -16.21 26.48
C ASP A 10 -2.72 -16.39 25.25
N VAL A 11 -2.38 -17.37 24.41
CA VAL A 11 -3.18 -17.68 23.21
C VAL A 11 -4.36 -18.57 23.56
N ILE A 12 -5.56 -17.96 23.66
CA ILE A 12 -6.84 -18.65 23.96
C ILE A 12 -7.19 -19.76 22.93
N GLY A 13 -6.82 -19.59 21.66
CA GLY A 13 -7.06 -20.53 20.57
C GLY A 13 -6.79 -19.91 19.19
N LYS A 14 -6.68 -20.73 18.14
CA LYS A 14 -6.41 -20.28 16.76
C LYS A 14 -7.51 -20.72 15.79
N ILE A 15 -7.58 -20.03 14.66
CA ILE A 15 -8.33 -20.45 13.47
C ILE A 15 -7.35 -20.42 12.31
N SER A 16 -7.08 -21.58 11.73
CA SER A 16 -6.23 -21.72 10.55
C SER A 16 -7.13 -21.82 9.32
N LEU A 17 -6.99 -20.89 8.38
CA LEU A 17 -7.70 -20.92 7.10
C LEU A 17 -6.68 -21.18 5.99
N THR A 18 -6.74 -22.35 5.38
CA THR A 18 -5.89 -22.66 4.22
C THR A 18 -6.35 -21.87 3.00
N LYS A 19 -5.42 -21.59 2.09
CA LYS A 19 -5.72 -20.89 0.84
C LYS A 19 -6.79 -21.64 0.05
N GLU A 20 -6.69 -22.97 0.01
CA GLU A 20 -7.58 -23.88 -0.69
C GLU A 20 -8.99 -23.82 -0.10
N TYR A 21 -9.12 -23.81 1.23
CA TYR A 21 -10.41 -23.70 1.91
C TYR A 21 -11.09 -22.36 1.60
N ILE A 22 -10.35 -21.24 1.66
CA ILE A 22 -10.92 -19.94 1.32
C ILE A 22 -11.28 -19.87 -0.17
N ALA A 23 -10.43 -20.40 -1.06
CA ALA A 23 -10.66 -20.43 -2.51
C ALA A 23 -11.89 -21.28 -2.89
N SER A 24 -12.20 -22.33 -2.11
CA SER A 24 -13.41 -23.14 -2.32
C SER A 24 -14.72 -22.38 -2.04
N GLN A 25 -14.65 -21.29 -1.26
CA GLN A 25 -15.79 -20.46 -0.89
C GLN A 25 -15.93 -19.25 -1.82
N LEU A 26 -16.66 -19.43 -2.92
CA LEU A 26 -16.86 -18.41 -3.98
C LEU A 26 -17.35 -17.02 -3.51
N ARG A 27 -17.99 -16.92 -2.32
CA ARG A 27 -18.51 -15.66 -1.76
C ARG A 27 -17.66 -15.10 -0.61
N GLY A 28 -16.51 -15.72 -0.35
CA GLY A 28 -15.76 -15.53 0.88
C GLY A 28 -16.44 -16.20 2.07
N ILE A 29 -15.72 -16.18 3.19
CA ILE A 29 -16.15 -16.72 4.48
C ILE A 29 -16.86 -15.59 5.24
N ASP A 30 -18.07 -15.82 5.76
CA ASP A 30 -18.74 -14.96 6.75
C ASP A 30 -19.51 -15.87 7.70
N SER A 31 -18.80 -16.47 8.64
CA SER A 31 -19.37 -17.47 9.55
C SER A 31 -18.64 -17.49 10.89
N TRP A 32 -19.28 -18.10 11.89
CA TRP A 32 -18.64 -18.47 13.14
C TRP A 32 -17.75 -19.69 12.91
N LEU A 33 -16.46 -19.55 13.19
CA LEU A 33 -15.47 -20.61 13.12
C LEU A 33 -15.04 -20.98 14.53
N ASN A 34 -14.89 -22.27 14.81
CA ASN A 34 -14.47 -22.74 16.13
C ASN A 34 -12.97 -22.53 16.33
N LEU A 35 -12.60 -22.11 17.53
CA LEU A 35 -11.20 -22.02 17.92
C LEU A 35 -10.64 -23.43 18.13
N SER A 36 -9.52 -23.73 17.48
CA SER A 36 -8.70 -24.91 17.74
C SER A 36 -7.61 -24.58 18.78
N ARG A 37 -7.09 -25.61 19.45
CA ARG A 37 -5.91 -25.46 20.30
C ARG A 37 -4.74 -25.01 19.45
N VAL A 38 -3.92 -24.13 20.00
CA VAL A 38 -2.67 -23.73 19.35
C VAL A 38 -1.63 -24.78 19.69
N ASP A 39 -1.38 -25.67 18.74
CA ASP A 39 -0.15 -26.48 18.77
C ASP A 39 1.04 -25.56 18.44
N PRO A 40 2.01 -25.37 19.35
CA PRO A 40 3.24 -24.64 19.06
C PRO A 40 4.02 -25.26 17.89
N ASP A 41 3.88 -26.55 17.58
CA ASP A 41 4.61 -27.23 16.51
C ASP A 41 4.03 -26.98 15.10
N GLU A 42 2.86 -26.33 14.98
CA GLU A 42 2.27 -25.96 13.69
C GLU A 42 2.86 -24.67 13.08
N GLU A 43 3.46 -23.78 13.89
CA GLU A 43 4.05 -22.51 13.41
C GLU A 43 5.48 -22.73 12.87
N VAL A 44 5.57 -23.39 11.72
CA VAL A 44 6.84 -23.65 11.04
C VAL A 44 7.25 -22.48 10.12
N GLN A 45 8.49 -22.02 10.28
CA GLN A 45 9.10 -20.99 9.44
C GLN A 45 10.52 -21.41 9.03
N GLY A 46 10.91 -21.08 7.80
CA GLY A 46 12.30 -21.16 7.34
C GLY A 46 12.52 -22.16 6.21
N GLU A 47 13.76 -22.20 5.74
CA GLU A 47 14.21 -23.11 4.69
C GLU A 47 15.53 -23.76 5.10
N ILE A 48 15.76 -25.00 4.67
CA ILE A 48 16.98 -25.77 4.87
C ILE A 48 17.66 -26.05 3.53
N TYR A 49 18.98 -25.89 3.46
CA TYR A 49 19.81 -26.20 2.30
C TYR A 49 20.44 -27.58 2.47
N LEU A 50 20.09 -28.49 1.57
CA LEU A 50 20.48 -29.89 1.62
C LEU A 50 21.10 -30.33 0.29
N GLU A 51 22.02 -31.28 0.36
CA GLU A 51 22.50 -32.06 -0.77
C GLU A 51 22.37 -33.56 -0.44
N LEU A 52 21.53 -34.26 -1.21
CA LEU A 52 21.22 -35.68 -1.07
C LEU A 52 21.76 -36.44 -2.28
N HIS A 53 22.58 -37.46 -2.06
CA HIS A 53 23.04 -38.34 -3.12
C HIS A 53 23.14 -39.79 -2.64
N ILE A 54 22.79 -40.74 -3.52
CA ILE A 54 22.94 -42.17 -3.25
C ILE A 54 24.21 -42.65 -3.94
N MET A 55 25.17 -43.14 -3.15
CA MET A 55 26.37 -43.80 -3.68
C MET A 55 26.14 -45.30 -3.71
N LYS A 56 26.38 -45.91 -4.89
CA LYS A 56 26.31 -47.35 -5.10
C LYS A 56 27.71 -47.91 -5.33
N ASP A 57 28.20 -48.66 -4.36
CA ASP A 57 29.38 -49.51 -4.51
C ASP A 57 28.96 -50.95 -4.87
N GLN A 58 29.91 -51.78 -5.29
CA GLN A 58 29.64 -53.14 -5.77
C GLN A 58 28.80 -54.00 -4.81
N HIS A 59 28.76 -53.68 -3.50
CA HIS A 59 28.05 -54.45 -2.46
C HIS A 59 27.27 -53.56 -1.45
N ARG A 60 27.23 -52.23 -1.64
CA ARG A 60 26.61 -51.28 -0.67
C ARG A 60 25.92 -50.13 -1.40
N SER A 61 24.75 -49.73 -0.91
CA SER A 61 24.08 -48.51 -1.31
C SER A 61 23.96 -47.61 -0.08
N ASN A 62 24.63 -46.47 -0.09
CA ASN A 62 24.62 -45.52 1.02
C ASN A 62 23.98 -44.21 0.57
N LEU A 63 23.09 -43.67 1.38
CA LEU A 63 22.60 -42.30 1.24
C LEU A 63 23.56 -41.36 1.98
N HIS A 64 24.09 -40.38 1.26
CA HIS A 64 24.81 -39.27 1.83
C HIS A 64 23.87 -38.07 1.91
N CYS A 65 23.57 -37.65 3.13
CA CYS A 65 22.83 -36.42 3.39
C CYS A 65 23.78 -35.36 3.91
N HIS A 66 24.10 -34.38 3.07
CA HIS A 66 24.89 -33.21 3.46
C HIS A 66 23.94 -32.10 3.92
N VAL A 67 23.96 -31.85 5.22
CA VAL A 67 23.19 -30.78 5.88
C VAL A 67 24.08 -29.54 5.95
N LEU A 68 23.81 -28.57 5.08
CA LEU A 68 24.68 -27.40 4.93
C LEU A 68 24.29 -26.26 5.89
N GLU A 69 23.13 -25.65 5.68
CA GLU A 69 22.68 -24.50 6.44
C GLU A 69 21.16 -24.38 6.43
N ALA A 70 20.59 -23.64 7.38
CA ALA A 70 19.19 -23.21 7.35
C ALA A 70 19.09 -21.70 7.55
N ARG A 71 17.97 -21.11 7.14
CA ARG A 71 17.72 -19.68 7.29
C ARG A 71 16.28 -19.37 7.68
N ASP A 72 16.13 -18.22 8.33
CA ASP A 72 14.85 -17.62 8.71
C ASP A 72 13.99 -18.59 9.55
N LEU A 73 14.62 -19.39 10.42
CA LEU A 73 13.94 -20.33 11.33
C LEU A 73 13.00 -19.60 12.31
N ALA A 74 11.99 -20.28 12.85
CA ALA A 74 11.13 -19.71 13.89
C ALA A 74 11.94 -19.40 15.17
N PRO A 75 11.73 -18.27 15.86
CA PRO A 75 12.34 -18.03 17.17
C PRO A 75 11.54 -18.80 18.24
N ARG A 76 12.17 -19.74 18.96
CA ARG A 76 11.51 -20.43 20.09
C ARG A 76 12.03 -19.95 21.45
N ASP A 77 13.28 -19.51 21.51
CA ASP A 77 13.83 -18.93 22.74
C ASP A 77 13.19 -17.58 23.06
N ILE A 78 13.03 -17.31 24.36
CA ILE A 78 12.74 -15.96 24.92
C ILE A 78 13.73 -14.91 24.42
N SER A 79 14.95 -15.33 24.03
CA SER A 79 15.97 -14.42 23.51
C SER A 79 15.78 -13.99 22.05
N GLY A 80 14.74 -14.49 21.37
CA GLY A 80 14.45 -14.24 19.97
C GLY A 80 15.37 -15.02 19.03
N THR A 81 15.89 -16.16 19.47
CA THR A 81 16.76 -17.09 18.73
C THR A 81 16.25 -18.52 18.86
N SER A 82 17.02 -19.46 18.33
CA SER A 82 16.91 -20.89 18.59
C SER A 82 18.31 -21.49 18.74
N ASP A 83 18.39 -22.70 19.27
CA ASP A 83 19.53 -23.62 19.31
C ASP A 83 19.31 -24.80 18.34
N PRO A 84 19.23 -24.56 17.01
CA PRO A 84 18.80 -25.56 16.05
C PRO A 84 19.78 -26.74 15.86
N PHE A 85 19.20 -27.93 15.71
CA PHE A 85 19.85 -29.14 15.22
C PHE A 85 18.92 -29.89 14.26
N VAL A 86 19.51 -30.74 13.41
CA VAL A 86 18.80 -31.56 12.42
C VAL A 86 18.86 -33.02 12.83
N ARG A 87 17.70 -33.69 12.82
CA ARG A 87 17.52 -35.13 13.00
C ARG A 87 17.03 -35.74 11.70
N ILE A 88 17.69 -36.79 11.25
CA ILE A 88 17.36 -37.47 9.99
C ILE A 88 16.99 -38.92 10.28
N PHE A 89 15.83 -39.33 9.77
CA PHE A 89 15.32 -40.69 9.80
C PHE A 89 15.37 -41.30 8.40
N CYS A 90 16.03 -42.44 8.27
CA CYS A 90 16.08 -43.22 7.04
C CYS A 90 16.32 -44.69 7.38
N ASN A 91 15.53 -45.62 6.83
CA ASN A 91 15.72 -47.07 6.99
C ASN A 91 15.91 -47.54 8.45
N ASN A 92 15.03 -47.10 9.37
CA ASN A 92 15.11 -47.33 10.82
C ASN A 92 16.39 -46.83 11.51
N GLN A 93 17.23 -46.06 10.82
CA GLN A 93 18.38 -45.37 11.37
C GLN A 93 17.99 -43.92 11.67
N THR A 94 18.52 -43.38 12.77
CA THR A 94 18.36 -41.98 13.15
C THR A 94 19.74 -41.40 13.43
N LEU A 95 20.11 -40.34 12.72
CA LEU A 95 21.34 -39.59 12.98
C LEU A 95 21.01 -38.11 13.19
N GLU A 96 21.83 -37.44 13.99
CA GLU A 96 21.67 -36.04 14.36
C GLU A 96 22.94 -35.25 14.04
N THR A 97 22.75 -33.98 13.71
CA THR A 97 23.84 -32.99 13.57
C THR A 97 24.18 -32.36 14.92
N SER A 98 25.26 -31.58 14.97
CA SER A 98 25.57 -30.77 16.14
C SER A 98 24.55 -29.66 16.38
N VAL A 99 24.38 -29.27 17.65
CA VAL A 99 23.50 -28.16 18.06
C VAL A 99 24.23 -26.83 17.87
N ILE A 100 23.66 -25.92 17.08
CA ILE A 100 24.22 -24.58 16.89
C ILE A 100 23.43 -23.58 17.70
N LYS A 101 24.04 -23.04 18.76
CA LYS A 101 23.32 -22.21 19.73
C LYS A 101 23.07 -20.77 19.27
N ARG A 102 21.93 -20.21 19.68
CA ARG A 102 21.55 -18.79 19.62
C ARG A 102 21.57 -18.21 18.22
N THR A 103 21.01 -18.93 17.26
CA THR A 103 20.92 -18.52 15.86
C THR A 103 19.64 -19.01 15.19
N ARG A 104 19.14 -18.21 14.24
CA ARG A 104 18.07 -18.60 13.31
C ARG A 104 18.61 -18.89 11.89
N PHE A 105 19.93 -18.85 11.77
CA PHE A 105 20.70 -19.01 10.53
C PHE A 105 21.87 -19.99 10.74
N PRO A 106 21.61 -21.22 11.20
CA PRO A 106 22.65 -22.20 11.50
C PRO A 106 23.39 -22.67 10.25
N ARG A 107 24.67 -23.01 10.43
CA ARG A 107 25.55 -23.59 9.42
C ARG A 107 26.24 -24.83 9.99
N TRP A 108 25.70 -26.00 9.71
CA TRP A 108 26.23 -27.28 10.18
C TRP A 108 27.39 -27.72 9.30
N ASN A 109 27.17 -27.76 7.98
CA ASN A 109 28.10 -28.33 7.01
C ASN A 109 28.55 -29.76 7.40
N GLU A 110 27.58 -30.57 7.82
CA GLU A 110 27.78 -31.95 8.31
C GLU A 110 27.22 -32.96 7.32
N VAL A 111 27.94 -34.07 7.12
CA VAL A 111 27.50 -35.18 6.25
C VAL A 111 27.11 -36.36 7.12
N LEU A 112 25.87 -36.81 6.98
CA LEU A 112 25.31 -37.98 7.66
C LEU A 112 25.08 -39.10 6.64
N GLU A 113 25.65 -40.28 6.91
CA GLU A 113 25.62 -41.43 6.01
C GLU A 113 24.65 -42.51 6.52
N PHE A 114 23.75 -42.97 5.65
CA PHE A 114 22.74 -43.98 5.97
C PHE A 114 22.89 -45.20 5.07
N ASP A 115 22.74 -46.38 5.65
CA ASP A 115 22.80 -47.65 4.94
C ASP A 115 21.43 -48.01 4.38
N LEU A 116 21.32 -48.18 3.05
CA LEU A 116 20.07 -48.48 2.37
C LEU A 116 19.84 -49.99 2.15
N ARG A 117 20.62 -50.87 2.79
CA ARG A 117 20.37 -52.32 2.73
C ARG A 117 19.00 -52.67 3.31
N GLY A 118 18.26 -53.55 2.63
CA GLY A 118 16.94 -54.02 3.05
C GLY A 118 15.80 -53.02 2.82
N ILE A 119 16.06 -51.87 2.19
CA ILE A 119 15.05 -50.83 2.01
C ILE A 119 13.92 -51.23 1.05
N GLU A 120 14.20 -52.18 0.16
CA GLU A 120 13.23 -52.79 -0.76
C GLU A 120 12.22 -53.70 -0.01
N GLU A 121 12.50 -54.07 1.24
CA GLU A 121 11.63 -54.90 2.09
C GLU A 121 10.61 -54.05 2.87
N LEU A 122 10.76 -52.72 2.87
CA LEU A 122 9.81 -51.79 3.49
C LEU A 122 8.61 -51.55 2.57
N ASP A 123 7.44 -51.31 3.17
CA ASP A 123 6.26 -50.86 2.44
C ASP A 123 6.59 -49.58 1.65
N PRO A 124 6.07 -49.40 0.41
CA PRO A 124 6.41 -48.25 -0.43
C PRO A 124 6.16 -46.89 0.23
N GLY A 125 5.21 -46.81 1.17
CA GLY A 125 4.92 -45.60 1.96
C GLY A 125 6.01 -45.24 2.97
N ASP A 126 6.80 -46.22 3.42
CA ASP A 126 7.84 -46.06 4.44
C ASP A 126 9.25 -45.86 3.83
N GLN A 127 9.37 -45.92 2.50
CA GLN A 127 10.61 -45.67 1.76
C GLN A 127 10.90 -44.17 1.58
N VAL A 128 10.92 -43.45 2.70
CA VAL A 128 11.13 -42.00 2.75
C VAL A 128 12.28 -41.63 3.67
N ILE A 129 12.97 -40.55 3.33
CA ILE A 129 13.95 -39.89 4.19
C ILE A 129 13.22 -38.74 4.86
N SER A 130 13.06 -38.77 6.18
CA SER A 130 12.51 -37.64 6.95
C SER A 130 13.65 -36.84 7.57
N ILE A 131 13.66 -35.53 7.34
CA ILE A 131 14.66 -34.59 7.86
C ILE A 131 13.91 -33.55 8.67
N GLU A 132 14.15 -33.55 9.98
CA GLU A 132 13.46 -32.70 10.94
C GLU A 132 14.45 -31.73 11.58
N VAL A 133 14.05 -30.47 11.71
CA VAL A 133 14.79 -29.43 12.38
C VAL A 133 14.13 -29.17 13.72
N TRP A 134 14.93 -29.12 14.77
CA TRP A 134 14.50 -29.01 16.15
C TRP A 134 15.29 -27.93 16.86
N ASP A 135 14.66 -27.26 17.81
CA ASP A 135 15.31 -26.39 18.76
C ASP A 135 15.74 -27.20 19.99
N TRP A 136 17.01 -27.12 20.39
CA TRP A 136 17.49 -27.83 21.56
C TRP A 136 17.21 -27.03 22.83
N ASP A 137 16.46 -27.63 23.75
CA ASP A 137 16.16 -27.02 25.04
C ASP A 137 16.90 -27.72 26.18
N MET A 138 17.57 -26.92 27.01
CA MET A 138 18.27 -27.45 28.19
C MET A 138 17.29 -28.00 29.24
N VAL A 139 16.06 -27.47 29.29
CA VAL A 139 15.02 -27.83 30.24
C VAL A 139 13.68 -27.92 29.51
N GLY A 140 13.14 -29.14 29.37
CA GLY A 140 11.87 -29.37 28.69
C GLY A 140 11.99 -30.35 27.53
N LYS A 141 10.99 -30.34 26.65
CA LYS A 141 11.06 -31.01 25.35
C LYS A 141 11.62 -30.00 24.34
N ASN A 142 12.38 -30.51 23.38
CA ASN A 142 12.85 -29.73 22.24
C ASN A 142 11.67 -29.26 21.40
N ASP A 143 11.68 -27.99 21.00
CA ASP A 143 10.64 -27.43 20.15
C ASP A 143 10.84 -27.76 18.67
N PHE A 144 9.77 -28.11 17.96
CA PHE A 144 9.87 -28.44 16.55
C PHE A 144 10.02 -27.17 15.69
N LEU A 145 10.99 -27.15 14.77
CA LEU A 145 11.22 -26.03 13.85
C LEU A 145 10.77 -26.33 12.42
N GLY A 146 10.43 -27.58 12.10
CA GLY A 146 9.87 -27.99 10.82
C GLY A 146 10.57 -29.21 10.20
N ARG A 147 9.95 -29.79 9.17
CA ARG A 147 10.47 -30.98 8.47
C ARG A 147 10.42 -30.87 6.96
N VAL A 148 11.24 -31.69 6.31
CA VAL A 148 11.15 -32.02 4.88
C VAL A 148 11.31 -33.53 4.72
N TRP A 149 10.70 -34.12 3.69
CA TRP A 149 10.86 -35.54 3.41
C TRP A 149 11.03 -35.80 1.92
N PHE A 150 11.79 -36.85 1.60
CA PHE A 150 12.13 -37.23 0.23
C PHE A 150 11.85 -38.72 0.01
N PRO A 151 11.07 -39.09 -1.02
CA PRO A 151 11.00 -40.48 -1.46
C PRO A 151 12.36 -40.96 -1.97
N ILE A 152 12.68 -42.23 -1.73
CA ILE A 152 13.99 -42.79 -2.08
C ILE A 152 14.06 -43.20 -3.57
N GLU A 153 12.96 -43.63 -4.18
CA GLU A 153 12.94 -44.07 -5.58
C GLU A 153 13.43 -43.00 -6.60
N PRO A 154 13.03 -41.71 -6.51
CA PRO A 154 13.53 -40.68 -7.43
C PRO A 154 15.03 -40.39 -7.24
N LEU A 155 15.52 -40.51 -6.01
CA LEU A 155 16.94 -40.32 -5.68
C LEU A 155 17.83 -41.42 -6.28
N GLN A 156 17.29 -42.61 -6.53
CA GLN A 156 18.01 -43.66 -7.24
C GLN A 156 18.19 -43.40 -8.74
N LYS A 157 17.35 -42.53 -9.32
CA LYS A 157 17.30 -42.23 -10.78
C LYS A 157 17.99 -40.90 -11.14
N SER A 158 18.24 -40.03 -10.16
CA SER A 158 18.86 -38.71 -10.33
C SER A 158 20.25 -38.67 -9.67
N PRO A 159 21.24 -37.96 -10.23
CA PRO A 159 22.61 -37.96 -9.70
C PRO A 159 22.75 -37.30 -8.30
N ALA A 160 21.95 -36.27 -7.99
CA ALA A 160 21.88 -35.65 -6.67
C ALA A 160 20.66 -34.71 -6.58
N VAL A 161 20.13 -34.49 -5.38
CA VAL A 161 19.12 -33.47 -5.07
C VAL A 161 19.78 -32.40 -4.20
N THR A 162 19.97 -31.21 -4.76
CA THR A 162 20.65 -30.09 -4.10
C THR A 162 19.81 -28.83 -4.19
N GLY A 163 19.50 -28.20 -3.06
CA GLY A 163 18.65 -27.03 -3.08
C GLY A 163 18.21 -26.51 -1.72
N TRP A 164 17.48 -25.40 -1.75
CA TRP A 164 16.75 -24.87 -0.59
C TRP A 164 15.37 -25.53 -0.55
N PHE A 165 15.01 -26.11 0.60
CA PHE A 165 13.74 -26.77 0.83
C PHE A 165 12.99 -26.06 1.95
N ARG A 166 11.72 -25.74 1.72
CA ARG A 166 10.87 -25.08 2.70
C ARG A 166 10.47 -26.08 3.78
N LEU A 167 10.64 -25.69 5.05
CA LEU A 167 10.23 -26.50 6.18
C LEU A 167 8.70 -26.53 6.29
N LEU A 168 8.15 -27.69 6.65
CA LEU A 168 6.72 -27.97 6.77
C LEU A 168 6.37 -28.42 8.20
N PRO A 169 5.13 -28.21 8.67
CA PRO A 169 4.66 -28.78 9.94
C PRO A 169 4.51 -30.31 9.88
N PHE A 170 4.29 -30.94 11.04
CA PHE A 170 3.74 -32.29 11.06
C PHE A 170 2.33 -32.27 10.43
N GLY A 171 2.01 -33.26 9.58
CA GLY A 171 0.66 -33.40 9.04
C GLY A 171 -0.31 -33.79 10.17
N ASN A 172 -1.49 -33.18 10.21
CA ASN A 172 -2.48 -33.31 11.28
C ASN A 172 -2.68 -34.77 11.73
N ALA A 173 -2.09 -35.12 12.87
CA ALA A 173 -2.55 -36.22 13.70
C ALA A 173 -3.15 -35.59 14.95
N GLU A 174 -4.41 -35.92 15.25
CA GLU A 174 -5.21 -35.46 16.39
C GLU A 174 -6.09 -34.21 16.19
N GLU A 175 -7.10 -34.32 15.32
CA GLU A 175 -8.31 -33.47 15.41
C GLU A 175 -9.33 -33.95 16.47
N GLU A 176 -9.11 -35.06 17.19
CA GLU A 176 -10.22 -35.73 17.87
C GLU A 176 -10.42 -35.46 19.38
N ASN A 177 -9.54 -34.79 20.13
CA ASN A 177 -9.74 -34.64 21.58
C ASN A 177 -9.42 -33.25 22.16
N GLY A 178 -10.30 -32.27 21.94
CA GLY A 178 -10.22 -30.96 22.61
C GLY A 178 -11.58 -30.29 22.78
N GLY A 179 -11.97 -30.01 24.03
CA GLY A 179 -13.24 -29.32 24.36
C GLY A 179 -13.41 -27.95 23.67
N LYS A 180 -14.66 -27.50 23.53
CA LYS A 180 -15.01 -26.23 22.84
C LYS A 180 -14.33 -25.01 23.50
N LEU A 181 -13.32 -24.45 22.84
CA LEU A 181 -12.62 -23.20 23.24
C LEU A 181 -13.41 -21.91 22.90
N GLY A 182 -14.58 -22.06 22.26
CA GLY A 182 -15.39 -20.95 21.76
C GLY A 182 -15.33 -20.82 20.24
N SER A 183 -15.98 -19.79 19.69
CA SER A 183 -16.05 -19.53 18.26
C SER A 183 -15.82 -18.05 17.97
N LEU A 184 -15.18 -17.73 16.85
CA LEU A 184 -14.93 -16.37 16.35
C LEU A 184 -15.64 -16.19 15.01
N ARG A 185 -16.42 -15.12 14.86
CA ARG A 185 -17.02 -14.76 13.57
C ARG A 185 -16.03 -13.94 12.76
N ILE A 186 -15.62 -14.44 11.60
CA ILE A 186 -14.68 -13.75 10.72
C ILE A 186 -15.30 -13.61 9.34
N LYS A 187 -15.09 -12.44 8.73
CA LYS A 187 -15.37 -12.23 7.32
C LYS A 187 -14.06 -12.18 6.53
N VAL A 188 -13.80 -13.20 5.71
CA VAL A 188 -12.55 -13.33 4.92
C VAL A 188 -12.90 -13.46 3.44
N ASN A 189 -12.21 -12.71 2.59
CA ASN A 189 -12.30 -12.85 1.14
C ASN A 189 -10.89 -12.98 0.57
N LEU A 190 -10.65 -14.01 -0.25
CA LEU A 190 -9.37 -14.20 -0.93
C LEU A 190 -9.52 -13.74 -2.38
N SER A 191 -8.74 -12.73 -2.75
CA SER A 191 -8.55 -12.34 -4.15
C SER A 191 -7.11 -12.61 -4.55
N GLU A 192 -6.91 -13.56 -5.46
CA GLU A 192 -5.61 -13.82 -6.07
C GLU A 192 -5.55 -13.08 -7.40
N GLU A 193 -4.62 -12.14 -7.53
CA GLU A 193 -4.37 -11.42 -8.77
C GLU A 193 -2.96 -11.73 -9.27
N ARG A 194 -2.88 -12.22 -10.51
CA ARG A 194 -1.61 -12.45 -11.18
C ARG A 194 -1.22 -11.18 -11.92
N ILE A 195 -0.06 -10.62 -11.59
CA ILE A 195 0.48 -9.43 -12.24
C ILE A 195 1.62 -9.88 -13.15
N LEU A 196 1.47 -9.66 -14.46
CA LEU A 196 2.50 -9.98 -15.44
C LEU A 196 3.64 -8.94 -15.38
N PRO A 197 4.83 -9.25 -15.90
CA PRO A 197 5.87 -8.26 -16.08
C PRO A 197 5.42 -7.07 -16.95
N SER A 198 5.88 -5.87 -16.60
CA SER A 198 5.60 -4.58 -17.27
C SER A 198 5.61 -4.60 -18.80
N VAL A 199 6.48 -5.41 -19.42
CA VAL A 199 6.61 -5.55 -20.89
C VAL A 199 5.28 -5.93 -21.55
N TYR A 200 4.47 -6.77 -20.90
CA TYR A 200 3.20 -7.24 -21.45
C TYR A 200 2.09 -6.17 -21.38
N TYR A 201 2.10 -5.32 -20.35
CA TYR A 201 1.13 -4.23 -20.22
C TYR A 201 1.46 -3.01 -21.08
N GLN A 202 2.67 -2.94 -21.64
CA GLN A 202 3.14 -1.77 -22.39
C GLN A 202 2.24 -1.42 -23.58
N THR A 203 1.68 -2.41 -24.28
CA THR A 203 0.75 -2.19 -25.40
C THR A 203 -0.52 -1.49 -24.95
N LEU A 204 -1.12 -1.93 -23.84
CA LEU A 204 -2.30 -1.31 -23.26
C LEU A 204 -2.02 0.13 -22.80
N ILE A 205 -0.90 0.32 -22.09
CA ILE A 205 -0.48 1.64 -21.61
C ILE A 205 -0.21 2.60 -22.77
N HIS A 206 0.44 2.13 -23.83
CA HIS A 206 0.72 2.95 -25.02
C HIS A 206 -0.57 3.40 -25.71
N LEU A 207 -1.58 2.53 -25.83
CA LEU A 207 -2.89 2.90 -26.37
C LEU A 207 -3.59 3.97 -25.53
N LEU A 208 -3.51 3.85 -24.20
CA LEU A 208 -4.06 4.86 -23.28
C LEU A 208 -3.35 6.20 -23.43
N VAL A 209 -2.02 6.20 -23.49
CA VAL A 209 -1.20 7.40 -23.69
C VAL A 209 -1.47 8.08 -25.04
N GLU A 210 -1.50 7.29 -26.12
CA GLU A 210 -1.80 7.79 -27.48
C GLU A 210 -3.19 8.44 -27.54
N SER A 211 -4.16 7.92 -26.80
CA SER A 211 -5.51 8.49 -26.75
C SER A 211 -5.60 9.86 -26.06
N VAL A 212 -4.66 10.17 -25.16
CA VAL A 212 -4.59 11.46 -24.47
C VAL A 212 -3.76 12.48 -25.26
N GLN A 213 -2.72 12.02 -25.94
CA GLN A 213 -1.81 12.86 -26.72
C GLN A 213 -2.36 13.24 -28.10
N SER A 214 -3.23 12.40 -28.69
CA SER A 214 -3.81 12.68 -30.00
C SER A 214 -4.81 13.85 -29.99
N PRO A 215 -4.86 14.67 -31.06
CA PRO A 215 -5.87 15.71 -31.21
C PRO A 215 -7.29 15.10 -31.25
N ASP A 216 -8.28 15.84 -30.74
CA ASP A 216 -9.64 15.35 -30.44
C ASP A 216 -10.27 14.55 -31.60
N GLN A 217 -10.44 13.24 -31.41
CA GLN A 217 -11.21 12.37 -32.31
C GLN A 217 -12.72 12.33 -31.96
N GLY A 218 -13.23 13.33 -31.23
CA GLY A 218 -14.65 13.41 -30.83
C GLY A 218 -15.11 12.28 -29.91
N ASP A 219 -16.37 11.84 -30.05
CA ASP A 219 -17.00 10.82 -29.21
C ASP A 219 -16.45 9.40 -29.39
N CYS A 220 -15.52 9.18 -30.33
CA CYS A 220 -14.93 7.87 -30.60
C CYS A 220 -13.53 7.68 -29.99
N SER A 221 -13.12 8.56 -29.08
CA SER A 221 -11.87 8.39 -28.32
C SER A 221 -11.91 7.15 -27.41
N LEU A 222 -10.76 6.53 -27.15
CA LEU A 222 -10.62 5.41 -26.20
C LEU A 222 -11.15 5.77 -24.80
N LEU A 223 -10.99 7.03 -24.38
CA LEU A 223 -11.52 7.55 -23.11
C LEU A 223 -13.06 7.54 -23.07
N ALA A 224 -13.72 7.82 -24.21
CA ALA A 224 -15.17 7.76 -24.33
C ALA A 224 -15.68 6.34 -24.13
N LEU A 225 -15.03 5.38 -24.79
CA LEU A 225 -15.34 3.95 -24.68
C LEU A 225 -15.17 3.48 -23.24
N LEU A 226 -14.06 3.84 -22.59
CA LEU A 226 -13.81 3.52 -21.18
C LEU A 226 -14.92 4.07 -20.26
N GLU A 227 -15.29 5.35 -20.43
CA GLU A 227 -16.32 5.98 -19.62
C GLU A 227 -17.69 5.28 -19.75
N GLU A 228 -18.06 4.88 -20.96
CA GLU A 228 -19.32 4.20 -21.23
C GLU A 228 -19.32 2.71 -20.85
N MET A 229 -18.16 2.06 -20.82
CA MET A 229 -18.01 0.67 -20.38
C MET A 229 -18.00 0.55 -18.84
N CYS A 230 -17.57 1.60 -18.13
CA CYS A 230 -17.53 1.60 -16.68
C CYS A 230 -18.94 1.62 -16.07
N SER A 231 -19.27 0.58 -15.30
CA SER A 231 -20.46 0.56 -14.44
C SER A 231 -20.37 1.62 -13.34
N ALA A 232 -21.50 2.01 -12.75
CA ALA A 232 -21.53 2.99 -11.66
C ALA A 232 -20.70 2.56 -10.43
N GLU A 233 -20.60 1.25 -10.20
CA GLU A 233 -19.87 0.65 -9.07
C GLU A 233 -18.35 0.60 -9.33
N SER A 234 -17.92 0.31 -10.56
CA SER A 234 -16.50 0.20 -10.93
C SER A 234 -15.84 1.55 -11.25
N ARG A 235 -16.63 2.58 -11.55
CA ARG A 235 -16.13 3.90 -12.00
C ARG A 235 -15.13 4.54 -11.05
N GLN A 236 -15.32 4.39 -9.74
CA GLN A 236 -14.38 4.90 -8.74
C GLN A 236 -13.03 4.20 -8.83
N GLU A 237 -13.03 2.87 -8.98
CA GLU A 237 -11.80 2.07 -9.05
C GLU A 237 -11.04 2.34 -10.35
N VAL A 238 -11.74 2.38 -11.49
CA VAL A 238 -11.15 2.71 -12.79
C VAL A 238 -10.56 4.12 -12.79
N ALA A 239 -11.28 5.12 -12.25
CA ALA A 239 -10.78 6.47 -12.11
C ALA A 239 -9.46 6.50 -11.32
N VAL A 240 -9.40 5.76 -10.21
CA VAL A 240 -8.21 5.67 -9.38
C VAL A 240 -7.03 5.09 -10.15
N LYS A 241 -7.25 3.97 -10.85
CA LYS A 241 -6.19 3.30 -11.62
C LYS A 241 -5.69 4.18 -12.76
N LEU A 242 -6.58 4.81 -13.52
CA LEU A 242 -6.20 5.69 -14.64
C LEU A 242 -5.38 6.89 -14.17
N VAL A 243 -5.82 7.57 -13.11
CA VAL A 243 -5.06 8.72 -12.55
C VAL A 243 -3.65 8.29 -12.17
N LYS A 244 -3.52 7.14 -11.52
CA LYS A 244 -2.22 6.59 -11.12
C LYS A 244 -1.32 6.26 -12.32
N ILE A 245 -1.86 5.60 -13.35
CA ILE A 245 -1.13 5.29 -14.58
C ILE A 245 -0.63 6.58 -15.24
N PHE A 246 -1.51 7.56 -15.46
CA PHE A 246 -1.12 8.82 -16.13
C PHE A 246 -0.22 9.70 -15.26
N LEU A 247 -0.29 9.60 -13.94
CA LEU A 247 0.67 10.24 -13.04
C LEU A 247 2.06 9.61 -13.19
N GLY A 248 2.15 8.28 -13.27
CA GLY A 248 3.40 7.57 -13.55
C GLY A 248 4.02 7.90 -14.92
N GLN A 249 3.19 8.24 -15.92
CA GLN A 249 3.63 8.65 -17.25
C GLN A 249 3.89 10.17 -17.37
N GLY A 250 3.63 10.97 -16.34
CA GLY A 250 3.78 12.43 -16.39
C GLY A 250 2.74 13.15 -17.27
N LEU A 251 1.60 12.49 -17.56
CA LEU A 251 0.54 12.99 -18.44
C LEU A 251 -0.79 13.25 -17.71
N ALA A 252 -0.80 13.21 -16.38
CA ALA A 252 -2.00 13.33 -15.56
C ALA A 252 -2.82 14.60 -15.85
N VAL A 253 -2.15 15.76 -16.01
CA VAL A 253 -2.88 17.01 -16.25
C VAL A 253 -3.54 17.03 -17.63
N THR A 254 -2.85 16.56 -18.66
CA THR A 254 -3.40 16.43 -20.03
C THR A 254 -4.58 15.47 -20.06
N PHE A 255 -4.46 14.34 -19.36
CA PHE A 255 -5.54 13.37 -19.21
C PHE A 255 -6.78 13.98 -18.54
N LEU A 256 -6.60 14.73 -17.45
CA LEU A 256 -7.70 15.38 -16.73
C LEU A 256 -8.35 16.49 -17.56
N ASP A 257 -7.58 17.28 -18.31
CA ASP A 257 -8.12 18.30 -19.21
C ASP A 257 -9.03 17.67 -20.28
N LYS A 258 -8.61 16.57 -20.90
CA LYS A 258 -9.43 15.82 -21.87
C LYS A 258 -10.73 15.30 -21.27
N LEU A 259 -10.68 14.68 -20.08
CA LEU A 259 -11.89 14.21 -19.39
C LEU A 259 -12.82 15.36 -19.01
N ASN A 260 -12.28 16.44 -18.45
CA ASN A 260 -13.06 17.61 -18.05
C ASN A 260 -13.69 18.30 -19.26
N GLN A 261 -12.97 18.44 -20.37
CA GLN A 261 -13.48 19.00 -21.62
C GLN A 261 -14.68 18.19 -22.14
N ARG A 262 -14.60 16.85 -22.11
CA ARG A 262 -15.72 15.98 -22.51
C ARG A 262 -16.95 16.17 -21.62
N GLU A 263 -16.76 16.22 -20.31
CA GLU A 263 -17.88 16.40 -19.38
C GLU A 263 -18.54 17.78 -19.51
N VAL A 264 -17.75 18.83 -19.64
CA VAL A 264 -18.24 20.19 -19.87
C VAL A 264 -19.04 20.26 -21.17
N ASN A 265 -18.54 19.63 -22.26
CA ASN A 265 -19.23 19.61 -23.54
C ASN A 265 -20.55 18.81 -23.54
N ARG A 266 -20.63 17.74 -22.74
CA ARG A 266 -21.85 16.93 -22.58
C ARG A 266 -22.89 17.59 -21.67
N THR A 267 -22.46 18.50 -20.80
CA THR A 267 -23.35 19.16 -19.85
C THR A 267 -24.18 20.25 -20.57
N GLY A 268 -25.51 20.15 -20.45
CA GLY A 268 -26.45 21.16 -20.96
C GLY A 268 -26.81 22.24 -19.94
N ASP A 269 -27.09 21.84 -18.69
CA ASP A 269 -27.42 22.76 -17.59
C ASP A 269 -26.21 22.98 -16.68
N PRO A 270 -25.72 24.23 -16.52
CA PRO A 270 -24.65 24.58 -15.58
C PRO A 270 -24.85 24.06 -14.16
N ASN A 271 -26.09 23.97 -13.67
CA ASN A 271 -26.37 23.48 -12.32
C ASN A 271 -26.12 21.98 -12.16
N THR A 272 -25.90 21.23 -13.24
CA THR A 272 -25.61 19.79 -13.20
C THR A 272 -24.12 19.49 -13.37
N LEU A 273 -23.32 20.50 -13.70
CA LEU A 273 -21.89 20.36 -14.02
C LEU A 273 -21.13 19.71 -12.87
N PHE A 274 -20.49 18.57 -13.14
CA PHE A 274 -19.79 17.73 -12.18
C PHE A 274 -20.61 17.40 -10.91
N ARG A 275 -21.95 17.37 -10.94
CA ARG A 275 -22.75 16.87 -9.81
C ARG A 275 -23.05 15.37 -9.92
N SER A 276 -22.87 14.78 -11.09
CA SER A 276 -23.07 13.35 -11.37
C SER A 276 -21.88 12.51 -10.88
N ASN A 277 -22.10 11.20 -10.74
CA ASN A 277 -21.04 10.22 -10.49
C ASN A 277 -20.33 9.87 -11.81
N SER A 278 -19.48 10.77 -12.29
CA SER A 278 -18.81 10.69 -13.59
C SER A 278 -17.33 10.29 -13.50
N LEU A 279 -16.74 9.82 -14.60
CA LEU A 279 -15.33 9.45 -14.61
C LEU A 279 -14.43 10.67 -14.38
N ALA A 280 -14.78 11.83 -14.97
CA ALA A 280 -14.01 13.06 -14.80
C ALA A 280 -14.05 13.56 -13.35
N SER A 281 -15.24 13.57 -12.72
CA SER A 281 -15.37 14.00 -11.31
C SER A 281 -14.58 13.10 -10.36
N LYS A 282 -14.62 11.77 -10.57
CA LYS A 282 -13.85 10.81 -9.76
C LYS A 282 -12.35 10.87 -10.01
N ALA A 283 -11.93 11.07 -11.26
CA ALA A 283 -10.52 11.22 -11.60
C ALA A 283 -9.92 12.50 -11.01
N MET A 284 -10.62 13.64 -11.13
CA MET A 284 -10.20 14.89 -10.49
C MET A 284 -10.14 14.78 -8.97
N GLU A 285 -11.15 14.17 -8.33
CA GLU A 285 -11.15 13.92 -6.87
C GLU A 285 -9.93 13.11 -6.44
N GLN A 286 -9.64 12.02 -7.16
CA GLN A 286 -8.48 11.18 -6.84
C GLN A 286 -7.16 11.89 -7.09
N TYR A 287 -7.03 12.64 -8.18
CA TYR A 287 -5.80 13.38 -8.48
C TYR A 287 -5.50 14.42 -7.40
N MET A 288 -6.51 15.19 -6.97
CA MET A 288 -6.35 16.13 -5.84
C MET A 288 -5.97 15.42 -4.55
N LYS A 289 -6.53 14.23 -4.29
CA LYS A 289 -6.13 13.41 -3.14
C LYS A 289 -4.69 12.90 -3.24
N ILE A 290 -4.18 12.55 -4.42
CA ILE A 290 -2.80 12.05 -4.53
C ILE A 290 -1.80 13.21 -4.43
N VAL A 291 -2.01 14.26 -5.23
CA VAL A 291 -1.05 15.38 -5.36
C VAL A 291 -1.22 16.43 -4.27
N GLY A 292 -2.44 16.65 -3.79
CA GLY A 292 -2.77 17.71 -2.84
C GLY A 292 -2.65 17.32 -1.37
N MET A 293 -2.44 16.05 -1.01
CA MET A 293 -2.38 15.65 0.41
C MET A 293 -1.33 16.40 1.24
N PRO A 294 -0.09 16.61 0.77
CA PRO A 294 0.89 17.41 1.51
C PRO A 294 0.41 18.84 1.77
N PHE A 295 -0.14 19.48 0.72
CA PHE A 295 -0.75 20.82 0.79
C PHE A 295 -1.91 20.88 1.78
N LEU A 296 -2.79 19.88 1.78
CA LEU A 296 -3.89 19.77 2.73
C LEU A 296 -3.41 19.67 4.18
N HIS A 297 -2.33 18.90 4.40
CA HIS A 297 -1.75 18.71 5.73
C HIS A 297 -1.14 19.99 6.26
N GLU A 298 -0.40 20.72 5.43
CA GLU A 298 0.21 21.99 5.81
C GLU A 298 -0.86 23.00 6.29
N ILE A 299 -1.99 23.08 5.58
CA ILE A 299 -3.06 24.05 5.87
C ILE A 299 -3.94 23.62 7.06
N LEU A 300 -4.45 22.39 7.04
CA LEU A 300 -5.52 21.99 7.96
C LEU A 300 -5.01 21.33 9.24
N ARG A 301 -3.85 20.66 9.21
CA ARG A 301 -3.37 19.87 10.36
C ARG A 301 -3.21 20.69 11.64
N PRO A 302 -2.65 21.93 11.63
CA PRO A 302 -2.49 22.72 12.85
C PRO A 302 -3.85 23.03 13.50
N ILE A 303 -4.82 23.44 12.69
CA ILE A 303 -6.14 23.88 13.17
C ILE A 303 -6.97 22.68 13.64
N ILE A 304 -6.95 21.58 12.90
CA ILE A 304 -7.65 20.34 13.31
C ILE A 304 -7.03 19.77 14.58
N THR A 305 -5.70 19.83 14.73
CA THR A 305 -5.04 19.39 15.97
C THR A 305 -5.51 20.21 17.16
N ARG A 306 -5.60 21.55 17.01
CA ARG A 306 -6.16 22.44 18.03
C ARG A 306 -7.60 22.06 18.42
N ILE A 307 -8.47 21.79 17.44
CA ILE A 307 -9.87 21.39 17.70
C ILE A 307 -9.94 20.08 18.52
N PHE A 308 -9.07 19.09 18.21
CA PHE A 308 -9.00 17.83 18.94
C PHE A 308 -8.45 17.95 20.36
N GLU A 309 -7.60 18.95 20.61
CA GLU A 309 -7.01 19.24 21.92
C GLU A 309 -7.98 20.03 22.81
N GLU A 310 -8.61 21.07 22.26
CA GLU A 310 -9.53 21.95 23.02
C GLU A 310 -10.84 21.26 23.41
N LYS A 311 -11.36 20.34 22.58
CA LYS A 311 -12.60 19.58 22.81
C LYS A 311 -13.79 20.42 23.30
N LYS A 312 -13.88 21.68 22.84
CA LYS A 312 -14.95 22.61 23.18
C LYS A 312 -16.31 22.06 22.71
N TYR A 313 -17.32 22.24 23.56
CA TYR A 313 -18.70 21.92 23.20
C TYR A 313 -19.27 23.04 22.32
N VAL A 314 -19.59 22.72 21.06
CA VAL A 314 -20.14 23.67 20.08
C VAL A 314 -21.44 23.10 19.53
N GLU A 315 -22.56 23.73 19.83
CA GLU A 315 -23.86 23.38 19.28
C GLU A 315 -24.68 24.64 18.99
N LEU A 316 -25.25 24.71 17.78
CA LEU A 316 -26.07 25.83 17.31
C LEU A 316 -27.55 25.45 17.16
N ASP A 317 -27.86 24.15 17.08
CA ASP A 317 -29.22 23.66 16.97
C ASP A 317 -29.90 23.68 18.35
N PRO A 318 -30.92 24.54 18.58
CA PRO A 318 -31.57 24.66 19.89
C PRO A 318 -32.14 23.32 20.39
N CYS A 319 -32.59 22.45 19.49
CA CYS A 319 -33.17 21.15 19.85
C CYS A 319 -32.12 20.11 20.31
N LYS A 320 -30.83 20.38 20.11
CA LYS A 320 -29.73 19.46 20.45
C LYS A 320 -28.86 19.94 21.61
N ILE A 321 -29.19 21.09 22.20
CA ILE A 321 -28.45 21.64 23.33
C ILE A 321 -28.76 20.82 24.60
N ASP A 322 -27.76 20.10 25.10
CA ASP A 322 -27.87 19.34 26.36
C ASP A 322 -27.55 20.23 27.57
N MET A 323 -28.60 20.73 28.24
CA MET A 323 -28.51 21.56 29.45
C MET A 323 -27.88 20.84 30.67
N ASN A 324 -27.90 19.51 30.71
CA ASN A 324 -27.42 18.74 31.87
C ASN A 324 -25.90 18.56 31.87
N ARG A 325 -25.24 18.71 30.70
CA ARG A 325 -23.77 18.59 30.57
C ARG A 325 -23.02 19.82 31.05
N SER A 326 -23.59 21.02 30.91
CA SER A 326 -22.96 22.28 31.35
C SER A 326 -22.96 22.47 32.88
N ARG A 327 -23.78 21.72 33.62
CA ARG A 327 -23.83 21.80 35.11
C ARG A 327 -22.63 21.18 35.82
N ARG A 328 -21.82 20.36 35.16
CA ARG A 328 -20.68 19.67 35.82
C ARG A 328 -19.40 20.50 35.95
N ILE A 329 -19.33 21.69 35.33
CA ILE A 329 -18.07 22.45 35.21
C ILE A 329 -18.10 23.80 35.96
N SER A 330 -19.26 24.31 36.37
CA SER A 330 -19.35 25.62 37.04
C SER A 330 -20.21 25.61 38.30
N PHE A 331 -19.59 25.98 39.43
CA PHE A 331 -20.24 26.32 40.70
C PHE A 331 -20.91 27.72 40.66
N LYS A 332 -20.95 28.37 39.49
CA LYS A 332 -21.60 29.67 39.24
C LYS A 332 -22.70 29.53 38.19
N GLY A 333 -23.96 29.66 38.63
CA GLY A 333 -25.12 30.07 37.83
C GLY A 333 -25.64 29.07 36.80
N SER A 334 -26.97 29.01 36.65
CA SER A 334 -27.63 28.34 35.52
C SER A 334 -27.30 29.10 34.23
N VAL A 335 -26.44 28.55 33.38
CA VAL A 335 -26.14 29.10 32.05
C VAL A 335 -27.39 28.98 31.17
N SER A 336 -27.83 30.07 30.55
CA SER A 336 -29.00 30.06 29.66
C SER A 336 -28.65 29.44 28.30
N GLU A 337 -29.64 28.89 27.59
CA GLU A 337 -29.44 28.33 26.24
C GLU A 337 -28.84 29.36 25.26
N GLN A 338 -29.23 30.63 25.38
CA GLN A 338 -28.71 31.72 24.57
C GLN A 338 -27.21 31.97 24.79
N GLN A 339 -26.74 31.91 26.04
CA GLN A 339 -25.31 32.07 26.34
C GLN A 339 -24.46 30.94 25.76
N ILE A 340 -24.98 29.71 25.74
CA ILE A 340 -24.30 28.57 25.12
C ILE A 340 -24.24 28.74 23.61
N GLN A 341 -25.32 29.21 22.99
CA GLN A 341 -25.36 29.48 21.55
C GLN A 341 -24.37 30.59 21.17
N GLU A 342 -24.32 31.69 21.92
CA GLU A 342 -23.38 32.79 21.68
C GLU A 342 -21.92 32.34 21.80
N SER A 343 -21.57 31.62 22.87
CA SER A 343 -20.22 31.07 23.06
C SER A 343 -19.85 30.02 22.01
N SER A 344 -20.81 29.20 21.59
CA SER A 344 -20.64 28.24 20.50
C SER A 344 -20.42 28.93 19.17
N LEU A 345 -21.17 30.00 18.88
CA LEU A 345 -21.06 30.80 17.68
C LEU A 345 -19.69 31.49 17.61
N GLU A 346 -19.23 32.08 18.71
CA GLU A 346 -17.91 32.72 18.79
C GLU A 346 -16.78 31.71 18.56
N SER A 347 -16.85 30.56 19.23
CA SER A 347 -15.86 29.48 19.04
C SER A 347 -15.85 28.97 17.59
N LEU A 348 -17.02 28.74 17.01
CA LEU A 348 -17.16 28.26 15.64
C LEU A 348 -16.66 29.30 14.64
N ARG A 349 -16.96 30.58 14.84
CA ARG A 349 -16.48 31.69 14.01
C ARG A 349 -14.97 31.82 14.08
N GLY A 350 -14.37 31.64 15.26
CA GLY A 350 -12.91 31.62 15.43
C GLY A 350 -12.25 30.51 14.61
N TYR A 351 -12.71 29.26 14.75
CA TYR A 351 -12.19 28.14 13.96
C TYR A 351 -12.41 28.34 12.45
N LEU A 352 -13.57 28.86 12.04
CA LEU A 352 -13.86 29.14 10.64
C LEU A 352 -12.96 30.22 10.06
N SER A 353 -12.69 31.30 10.81
CA SER A 353 -11.77 32.35 10.36
C SER A 353 -10.38 31.79 10.13
N ASP A 354 -9.84 31.05 11.10
CA ASP A 354 -8.51 30.46 10.98
C ASP A 354 -8.40 29.53 9.76
N ILE A 355 -9.42 28.70 9.52
CA ILE A 355 -9.44 27.77 8.36
C ILE A 355 -9.52 28.54 7.05
N ILE A 356 -10.42 29.53 6.95
CA ILE A 356 -10.60 30.29 5.72
C ILE A 356 -9.38 31.16 5.44
N ASP A 357 -8.78 31.78 6.45
CA ASP A 357 -7.56 32.57 6.30
C ASP A 357 -6.37 31.71 5.87
N ALA A 358 -6.23 30.51 6.46
CA ALA A 358 -5.20 29.55 6.04
C ALA A 358 -5.42 29.07 4.59
N ILE A 359 -6.65 28.74 4.19
CA ILE A 359 -6.96 28.32 2.81
C ILE A 359 -6.72 29.48 1.83
N LEU A 360 -7.29 30.66 2.06
CA LEU A 360 -7.23 31.79 1.11
C LEU A 360 -5.83 32.43 1.04
N GLY A 361 -4.99 32.21 2.06
CA GLY A 361 -3.58 32.59 2.07
C GLY A 361 -2.65 31.59 1.37
N SER A 362 -3.14 30.41 0.99
CA SER A 362 -2.30 29.27 0.58
C SER A 362 -2.01 29.13 -0.93
N VAL A 363 -2.18 30.21 -1.71
CA VAL A 363 -2.07 30.16 -3.19
C VAL A 363 -0.72 29.62 -3.66
N GLU A 364 0.37 30.06 -3.01
CA GLU A 364 1.75 29.68 -3.39
C GLU A 364 2.10 28.24 -2.98
N GLN A 365 1.47 27.71 -1.94
CA GLN A 365 1.66 26.34 -1.47
C GLN A 365 0.88 25.32 -2.32
N CYS A 366 -0.08 25.77 -3.13
CA CYS A 366 -0.90 24.90 -3.95
C CYS A 366 -0.06 24.22 -5.06
N PRO A 367 -0.12 22.88 -5.21
CA PRO A 367 0.70 22.18 -6.20
C PRO A 367 0.52 22.73 -7.63
N PRO A 368 1.60 23.02 -8.38
CA PRO A 368 1.51 23.61 -9.72
C PRO A 368 0.66 22.79 -10.69
N GLY A 369 0.73 21.47 -10.60
CA GLY A 369 -0.11 20.57 -11.40
C GLY A 369 -1.61 20.71 -11.11
N MET A 370 -2.01 21.00 -9.88
CA MET A 370 -3.41 21.28 -9.53
C MET A 370 -3.85 22.66 -10.05
N ARG A 371 -3.01 23.69 -9.87
CA ARG A 371 -3.26 25.03 -10.43
C ARG A 371 -3.44 25.00 -11.94
N HIS A 372 -2.61 24.21 -12.65
CA HIS A 372 -2.76 24.03 -14.10
C HIS A 372 -4.08 23.34 -14.47
N CYS A 373 -4.47 22.26 -13.77
CA CYS A 373 -5.77 21.62 -13.99
C CYS A 373 -6.93 22.61 -13.80
N PHE A 374 -6.89 23.45 -12.75
CA PHE A 374 -7.94 24.43 -12.49
C PHE A 374 -7.96 25.55 -13.54
N LYS A 375 -6.80 26.02 -14.01
CA LYS A 375 -6.71 26.99 -15.11
C LYS A 375 -7.34 26.45 -16.39
N GLN A 376 -7.05 25.20 -16.75
CA GLN A 376 -7.67 24.57 -17.92
C GLN A 376 -9.18 24.41 -17.72
N LEU A 377 -9.61 23.89 -16.57
CA LEU A 377 -11.03 23.73 -16.25
C LEU A 377 -11.80 25.06 -16.34
N HIS A 378 -11.24 26.14 -15.79
CA HIS A 378 -11.80 27.49 -15.89
C HIS A 378 -12.01 27.90 -17.34
N LYS A 379 -10.98 27.75 -18.18
CA LYS A 379 -11.02 28.06 -19.61
C LYS A 379 -12.09 27.25 -20.34
N ARG A 380 -12.17 25.92 -20.12
CA ARG A 380 -13.16 25.06 -20.77
C ARG A 380 -14.61 25.45 -20.43
N VAL A 381 -14.87 25.79 -19.17
CA VAL A 381 -16.21 26.19 -18.71
C VAL A 381 -16.60 27.55 -19.29
N GLU A 382 -15.65 28.49 -19.37
CA GLU A 382 -15.84 29.81 -19.96
C GLU A 382 -16.11 29.74 -21.47
N GLU A 383 -15.43 28.85 -22.19
CA GLU A 383 -15.67 28.58 -23.62
C GLU A 383 -17.08 28.00 -23.88
N ARG A 384 -17.58 27.14 -22.98
CA ARG A 384 -18.87 26.44 -23.16
C ARG A 384 -20.08 27.28 -22.74
N PHE A 385 -19.95 28.06 -21.68
CA PHE A 385 -21.04 28.88 -21.13
C PHE A 385 -20.67 30.37 -21.16
N PRO A 386 -20.58 30.99 -22.35
CA PRO A 386 -20.24 32.40 -22.47
C PRO A 386 -21.41 33.29 -22.01
N GLY A 387 -21.12 34.33 -21.23
CA GLY A 387 -22.07 35.38 -20.88
C GLY A 387 -22.13 35.77 -19.40
N PRO A 388 -22.70 36.95 -19.07
CA PRO A 388 -22.73 37.48 -17.71
C PRO A 388 -23.59 36.66 -16.75
N ALA A 389 -24.62 35.96 -17.25
CA ALA A 389 -25.47 35.08 -16.45
C ALA A 389 -24.73 33.82 -15.93
N TYR A 390 -23.60 33.46 -16.53
CA TYR A 390 -22.82 32.26 -16.20
C TYR A 390 -21.44 32.60 -15.60
N GLN A 391 -21.21 33.87 -15.24
CA GLN A 391 -19.93 34.32 -14.70
C GLN A 391 -19.55 33.61 -13.40
N ASP A 392 -20.53 33.19 -12.59
CA ASP A 392 -20.29 32.43 -11.36
C ASP A 392 -20.05 30.93 -11.60
N VAL A 393 -20.42 30.39 -12.76
CA VAL A 393 -20.32 28.95 -13.07
C VAL A 393 -18.86 28.50 -13.14
N LYS A 394 -17.98 29.31 -13.73
CA LYS A 394 -16.54 29.03 -13.82
C LYS A 394 -15.87 28.95 -12.44
N TYR A 395 -16.26 29.83 -11.52
CA TYR A 395 -15.81 29.79 -10.12
C TYR A 395 -16.42 28.61 -9.37
N ALA A 396 -17.71 28.33 -9.58
CA ALA A 396 -18.40 27.20 -8.95
C ALA A 396 -17.80 25.85 -9.36
N ALA A 397 -17.34 25.69 -10.60
CA ALA A 397 -16.70 24.47 -11.07
C ALA A 397 -15.39 24.17 -10.31
N ILE A 398 -14.50 25.16 -10.16
CA ILE A 398 -13.25 25.00 -9.42
C ILE A 398 -13.52 24.83 -7.92
N SER A 399 -14.37 25.69 -7.36
CA SER A 399 -14.74 25.65 -5.95
C SER A 399 -15.41 24.33 -5.57
N GLY A 400 -16.20 23.74 -6.47
CA GLY A 400 -16.82 22.44 -6.28
C GLY A 400 -15.83 21.27 -6.21
N PHE A 401 -14.63 21.40 -6.77
CA PHE A 401 -13.56 20.43 -6.55
C PHE A 401 -12.80 20.75 -5.26
N LEU A 402 -12.41 22.00 -5.06
CA LEU A 402 -11.52 22.38 -3.97
C LEU A 402 -12.20 22.36 -2.58
N PHE A 403 -13.40 22.92 -2.46
CA PHE A 403 -14.10 23.01 -1.17
C PHE A 403 -14.99 21.80 -0.92
N LEU A 404 -15.84 21.44 -1.88
CA LEU A 404 -16.83 20.38 -1.73
C LEU A 404 -16.22 18.97 -1.72
N ARG A 405 -15.15 18.73 -2.49
CA ARG A 405 -14.56 17.38 -2.68
C ARG A 405 -13.21 17.18 -2.00
N PHE A 406 -12.59 18.25 -1.53
CA PHE A 406 -11.25 18.18 -0.95
C PHE A 406 -11.21 18.73 0.48
N PHE A 407 -11.39 20.03 0.69
CA PHE A 407 -11.30 20.62 2.05
C PHE A 407 -12.44 20.22 2.99
N ALA A 408 -13.71 20.33 2.59
CA ALA A 408 -14.83 20.02 3.50
C ALA A 408 -14.86 18.53 3.92
N PRO A 409 -14.64 17.55 3.01
CA PRO A 409 -14.52 16.14 3.41
C PRO A 409 -13.32 15.87 4.35
N ALA A 410 -12.20 16.58 4.15
CA ALA A 410 -11.02 16.46 5.01
C ALA A 410 -11.27 16.99 6.44
N ILE A 411 -12.03 18.07 6.57
CA ILE A 411 -12.45 18.60 7.87
C ILE A 411 -13.46 17.66 8.53
N LEU A 412 -14.44 17.16 7.77
CA LEU A 412 -15.49 16.27 8.29
C LEU A 412 -14.91 14.93 8.77
N THR A 413 -13.96 14.36 8.04
CA THR A 413 -13.38 13.04 8.31
C THR A 413 -11.83 13.06 8.30
N PRO A 414 -11.18 13.69 9.30
CA PRO A 414 -9.72 13.91 9.29
C PRO A 414 -8.88 12.63 9.20
N LYS A 415 -9.40 11.51 9.72
CA LYS A 415 -8.73 10.20 9.65
C LYS A 415 -8.57 9.70 8.21
N LEU A 416 -9.60 9.84 7.37
CA LEU A 416 -9.56 9.39 5.97
C LEU A 416 -8.56 10.19 5.13
N PHE A 417 -8.17 11.37 5.60
CA PHE A 417 -7.18 12.23 4.98
C PHE A 417 -5.84 12.23 5.72
N HIS A 418 -5.61 11.30 6.66
CA HIS A 418 -4.38 11.17 7.45
C HIS A 418 -3.97 12.42 8.25
N LEU A 419 -4.93 13.30 8.54
CA LEU A 419 -4.71 14.47 9.38
C LEU A 419 -4.65 14.07 10.87
N ARG A 420 -5.27 12.93 11.23
CA ARG A 420 -5.27 12.32 12.58
C ARG A 420 -5.23 10.79 12.49
N GLU A 421 -4.67 10.14 13.50
CA GLU A 421 -4.58 8.67 13.58
C GLU A 421 -5.89 8.01 14.04
N HIS A 422 -6.67 8.70 14.88
CA HIS A 422 -7.91 8.19 15.48
C HIS A 422 -9.14 8.95 14.97
N HIS A 423 -10.31 8.31 15.03
CA HIS A 423 -11.59 8.98 14.78
C HIS A 423 -11.85 10.04 15.86
N ALA A 424 -12.52 11.12 15.49
CA ALA A 424 -12.99 12.13 16.44
C ALA A 424 -14.01 11.50 17.40
N ASP A 425 -13.92 11.84 18.68
CA ASP A 425 -14.98 11.53 19.64
C ASP A 425 -16.28 12.27 19.25
N PRO A 426 -17.47 11.83 19.71
CA PRO A 426 -18.75 12.39 19.26
C PRO A 426 -18.88 13.92 19.40
N ARG A 427 -18.18 14.54 20.38
CA ARG A 427 -18.21 16.00 20.57
C ARG A 427 -17.40 16.70 19.50
N THR A 428 -16.15 16.28 19.33
CA THR A 428 -15.24 16.80 18.32
C THR A 428 -15.80 16.58 16.91
N ALA A 429 -16.40 15.41 16.66
CA ALA A 429 -17.05 15.09 15.39
C ALA A 429 -18.21 16.07 15.06
N ARG A 430 -18.98 16.48 16.07
CA ARG A 430 -20.06 17.47 15.89
C ARG A 430 -19.51 18.85 15.51
N THR A 431 -18.47 19.31 16.20
CA THR A 431 -17.79 20.58 15.86
C THR A 431 -17.26 20.56 14.43
N LEU A 432 -16.55 19.49 14.04
CA LEU A 432 -16.02 19.32 12.68
C LEU A 432 -17.12 19.30 11.62
N LEU A 433 -18.27 18.68 11.91
CA LEU A 433 -19.43 18.66 11.02
C LEU A 433 -19.97 20.07 10.77
N LEU A 434 -20.09 20.91 11.81
CA LEU A 434 -20.55 22.29 11.69
C LEU A 434 -19.57 23.14 10.86
N ILE A 435 -18.27 23.00 11.12
CA ILE A 435 -17.23 23.67 10.35
C ILE A 435 -17.28 23.23 8.88
N ALA A 436 -17.33 21.92 8.62
CA ALA A 436 -17.37 21.38 7.26
C ALA A 436 -18.59 21.90 6.48
N LYS A 437 -19.77 21.99 7.11
CA LYS A 437 -20.97 22.59 6.48
C LYS A 437 -20.79 24.06 6.12
N ALA A 438 -20.22 24.86 7.03
CA ALA A 438 -19.97 26.26 6.77
C ALA A 438 -18.94 26.47 5.64
N VAL A 439 -17.83 25.73 5.67
CA VAL A 439 -16.82 25.71 4.60
C VAL A 439 -17.42 25.26 3.27
N GLN A 440 -18.28 24.24 3.28
CA GLN A 440 -19.00 23.78 2.10
C GLN A 440 -19.91 24.87 1.50
N SER A 441 -20.61 25.64 2.33
CA SER A 441 -21.45 26.74 1.82
C SER A 441 -20.66 27.93 1.33
N ILE A 442 -19.47 28.21 1.88
CA ILE A 442 -18.56 29.20 1.31
C ILE A 442 -18.12 28.73 -0.09
N GLY A 443 -17.78 27.45 -0.22
CA GLY A 443 -17.48 26.82 -1.52
C GLY A 443 -18.61 26.89 -2.54
N ASN A 444 -19.87 26.80 -2.10
CA ASN A 444 -21.06 26.96 -2.94
C ASN A 444 -21.41 28.44 -3.22
N LEU A 445 -20.47 29.37 -3.04
CA LEU A 445 -20.65 30.81 -3.25
C LEU A 445 -21.84 31.39 -2.46
N GLY A 446 -22.13 30.83 -1.27
CA GLY A 446 -23.16 31.31 -0.36
C GLY A 446 -24.59 30.82 -0.64
N GLN A 447 -24.81 29.93 -1.61
CA GLN A 447 -26.17 29.59 -2.10
C GLN A 447 -27.03 28.66 -1.22
N GLN A 448 -26.66 28.31 0.02
CA GLN A 448 -27.42 27.29 0.79
C GLN A 448 -27.57 27.50 2.31
N LEU A 449 -26.65 28.19 3.00
CA LEU A 449 -26.75 28.29 4.46
C LEU A 449 -27.78 29.34 4.93
N GLY A 450 -28.77 28.90 5.72
CA GLY A 450 -29.75 29.78 6.39
C GLY A 450 -31.13 29.87 5.73
N TYR A 451 -31.33 29.28 4.55
CA TYR A 451 -32.62 29.24 3.86
C TYR A 451 -33.19 27.81 3.86
N GLY A 452 -34.41 27.63 4.37
CA GLY A 452 -35.08 26.32 4.43
C GLY A 452 -34.78 25.52 5.71
N LYS A 453 -34.31 24.26 5.58
CA LYS A 453 -34.25 23.26 6.68
C LYS A 453 -33.20 23.53 7.78
N GLU A 454 -32.34 24.54 7.64
CA GLU A 454 -31.20 24.78 8.54
C GLU A 454 -31.13 26.23 9.06
N GLN A 455 -32.27 26.77 9.52
CA GLN A 455 -32.39 28.14 10.04
C GLN A 455 -31.45 28.44 11.21
N TRP A 456 -31.08 27.43 11.99
CA TRP A 456 -30.16 27.55 13.12
C TRP A 456 -28.71 27.92 12.72
N MET A 457 -28.35 27.87 11.43
CA MET A 457 -27.06 28.38 10.91
C MET A 457 -27.11 29.83 10.40
N SER A 458 -28.28 30.48 10.46
CA SER A 458 -28.45 31.89 10.05
C SER A 458 -27.43 32.86 10.68
N PRO A 459 -27.03 32.73 11.96
CA PRO A 459 -26.05 33.64 12.56
C PRO A 459 -24.66 33.64 11.89
N LEU A 460 -24.31 32.58 11.14
CA LEU A 460 -23.04 32.50 10.40
C LEU A 460 -23.12 33.14 9.01
N HIS A 461 -24.32 33.44 8.51
CA HIS A 461 -24.53 33.93 7.15
C HIS A 461 -23.73 35.21 6.82
N PRO A 462 -23.63 36.22 7.71
CA PRO A 462 -22.83 37.42 7.43
C PRO A 462 -21.34 37.10 7.21
N PHE A 463 -20.78 36.17 7.99
CA PHE A 463 -19.39 35.74 7.85
C PHE A 463 -19.17 34.96 6.54
N ILE A 464 -20.14 34.13 6.14
CA ILE A 464 -20.08 33.38 4.88
C ILE A 464 -20.08 34.34 3.70
N GLN A 465 -20.97 35.32 3.67
CA GLN A 465 -21.02 36.31 2.58
C GLN A 465 -19.71 37.10 2.44
N GLN A 466 -19.12 37.52 3.57
CA GLN A 466 -17.80 38.18 3.56
C GLN A 466 -16.70 37.28 2.99
N SER A 467 -16.73 35.99 3.34
CA SER A 467 -15.75 35.01 2.88
C SER A 467 -15.90 34.67 1.39
N VAL A 468 -17.12 34.67 0.85
CA VAL A 468 -17.39 34.44 -0.58
C VAL A 468 -16.77 35.52 -1.47
N GLY A 469 -16.76 36.78 -1.02
CA GLY A 469 -16.06 37.86 -1.74
C GLY A 469 -14.56 37.57 -1.89
N ARG A 470 -13.90 37.23 -0.77
CA ARG A 470 -12.46 36.89 -0.74
C ARG A 470 -12.14 35.60 -1.52
N LEU A 471 -13.10 34.68 -1.61
CA LEU A 471 -12.94 33.42 -2.34
C LEU A 471 -12.77 33.65 -3.84
N ARG A 472 -13.49 34.61 -4.44
CA ARG A 472 -13.34 34.92 -5.88
C ARG A 472 -11.91 35.39 -6.18
N ASP A 473 -11.40 36.34 -5.40
CA ASP A 473 -10.03 36.84 -5.54
C ASP A 473 -8.97 35.75 -5.34
N PHE A 474 -9.24 34.79 -4.44
CA PHE A 474 -8.38 33.62 -4.27
C PHE A 474 -8.39 32.71 -5.50
N LEU A 475 -9.57 32.43 -6.07
CA LEU A 475 -9.70 31.57 -7.25
C LEU A 475 -9.03 32.22 -8.48
N ASP A 476 -9.15 33.54 -8.65
CA ASP A 476 -8.46 34.27 -9.72
C ASP A 476 -6.94 34.18 -9.57
N ARG A 477 -6.40 34.41 -8.35
CA ARG A 477 -4.96 34.24 -8.08
C ARG A 477 -4.48 32.79 -8.24
N LEU A 478 -5.34 31.81 -7.98
CA LEU A 478 -5.01 30.40 -8.13
C LEU A 478 -4.75 30.02 -9.59
N ILE A 479 -5.52 30.60 -10.53
CA ILE A 479 -5.42 30.32 -11.97
C ILE A 479 -4.45 31.26 -12.71
N ASP A 480 -4.06 32.37 -12.09
CA ASP A 480 -3.03 33.27 -12.61
C ASP A 480 -1.64 32.62 -12.49
N MET A 481 -1.20 31.99 -13.58
CA MET A 481 0.13 31.41 -13.73
C MET A 481 0.69 31.80 -15.10
N GLU A 482 1.91 32.34 -15.13
CA GLU A 482 2.65 32.63 -16.36
C GLU A 482 2.84 31.34 -17.19
N SER A 483 2.53 31.41 -18.48
CA SER A 483 2.37 30.23 -19.35
C SER A 483 3.68 29.62 -19.88
N GLU A 484 4.84 30.03 -19.41
CA GLU A 484 6.13 29.56 -19.95
C GLU A 484 7.12 29.19 -18.86
N THR A 485 6.98 27.97 -18.35
CA THR A 485 8.15 27.22 -17.86
C THR A 485 7.91 25.75 -18.18
N GLU A 486 8.60 25.30 -19.24
CA GLU A 486 8.82 23.92 -19.67
C GLU A 486 8.06 22.84 -18.88
N CYS A 487 6.78 22.62 -19.22
CA CYS A 487 6.07 21.37 -18.89
C CYS A 487 6.54 20.27 -19.87
N GLY A 488 7.85 20.15 -20.03
CA GLY A 488 8.54 19.11 -20.77
C GLY A 488 9.44 18.41 -19.78
N GLN A 489 9.11 17.17 -19.42
CA GLN A 489 9.76 16.35 -18.39
C GLN A 489 9.34 16.69 -16.95
N ILE A 490 8.10 16.34 -16.61
CA ILE A 490 7.89 15.75 -15.28
C ILE A 490 8.80 14.50 -15.27
N SER A 491 9.96 14.61 -14.63
CA SER A 491 10.86 13.47 -14.38
C SER A 491 10.03 12.31 -13.83
N ARG A 492 10.40 11.06 -14.17
CA ARG A 492 9.82 9.81 -13.62
C ARG A 492 9.81 9.72 -12.07
N THR A 493 10.23 10.78 -11.38
CA THR A 493 10.01 11.00 -9.96
C THR A 493 8.57 11.44 -9.72
N LEU A 494 7.78 10.52 -9.14
CA LEU A 494 6.40 10.72 -8.67
C LEU A 494 6.20 11.92 -7.73
N PHE A 495 7.30 12.48 -7.24
CA PHE A 495 7.38 13.63 -6.36
C PHE A 495 8.44 14.59 -6.90
N HIS A 496 8.14 15.89 -6.91
CA HIS A 496 9.13 16.93 -7.17
C HIS A 496 10.39 16.70 -6.28
N PRO A 497 11.63 16.98 -6.72
CA PRO A 497 12.86 16.72 -5.95
C PRO A 497 12.87 17.20 -4.50
N SER A 498 12.09 18.26 -4.22
CA SER A 498 11.94 18.90 -2.91
C SER A 498 10.75 18.41 -2.08
N VAL A 499 9.89 17.53 -2.59
CA VAL A 499 8.70 17.06 -1.85
C VAL A 499 9.11 15.98 -0.86
N THR A 500 8.78 16.23 0.41
CA THR A 500 8.95 15.28 1.51
C THR A 500 7.88 14.19 1.41
N ILE A 501 8.32 12.96 1.11
CA ILE A 501 7.51 11.74 1.02
C ILE A 501 7.10 11.27 2.41
N LYS A 502 8.02 11.33 3.38
CA LYS A 502 7.76 10.98 4.78
C LYS A 502 8.74 11.69 5.69
N GLU A 503 8.26 12.14 6.85
CA GLU A 503 9.08 12.71 7.90
C GLU A 503 8.66 12.25 9.29
N GLY A 504 9.56 12.37 10.26
CA GLY A 504 9.31 11.96 11.63
C GLY A 504 10.57 11.84 12.48
N PHE A 505 10.39 11.77 13.79
CA PHE A 505 11.48 11.51 14.71
C PHE A 505 11.79 10.02 14.79
N LEU A 506 13.02 9.65 14.46
CA LEU A 506 13.50 8.28 14.58
C LEU A 506 14.76 8.22 15.44
N HIS A 507 15.02 7.06 16.02
CA HIS A 507 16.18 6.79 16.84
C HIS A 507 17.21 6.05 16.02
N LYS A 508 18.33 6.71 15.69
CA LYS A 508 19.34 6.13 14.78
C LYS A 508 20.66 5.81 15.43
N ARG A 509 21.33 4.80 14.86
CA ARG A 509 22.69 4.38 15.18
C ARG A 509 23.44 3.98 13.91
N LYS A 510 24.71 4.37 13.78
CA LYS A 510 25.59 3.87 12.71
C LYS A 510 26.28 2.60 13.21
N ALA A 511 26.47 1.60 12.34
CA ALA A 511 27.32 0.47 12.65
C ALA A 511 28.76 0.96 12.91
N GLU A 512 29.29 0.68 14.10
CA GLU A 512 30.61 1.16 14.51
C GLU A 512 31.74 0.44 13.75
N ALA A 513 32.85 1.16 13.56
CA ALA A 513 34.13 0.58 13.26
C ALA A 513 34.79 0.23 14.59
N VAL A 514 35.15 -1.05 14.72
CA VAL A 514 35.90 -1.71 15.80
C VAL A 514 36.65 -0.72 16.72
N ASN A 515 36.21 -0.56 17.99
CA ASN A 515 37.05 -0.39 19.21
C ASN A 515 36.51 0.43 20.41
N LEU A 516 35.25 0.86 20.50
CA LEU A 516 34.80 1.53 21.73
C LEU A 516 33.47 0.99 22.24
N VAL A 517 33.53 0.26 23.36
CA VAL A 517 32.39 -0.17 24.18
C VAL A 517 31.72 1.08 24.75
N THR A 518 30.93 1.77 23.93
CA THR A 518 30.01 2.80 24.38
C THR A 518 28.64 2.14 24.57
N ARG A 519 27.97 2.48 25.69
CA ARG A 519 26.58 2.06 25.97
C ARG A 519 25.73 2.26 24.70
N PHE A 520 24.80 1.34 24.43
CA PHE A 520 23.91 1.33 23.25
C PHE A 520 23.00 2.56 23.17
N THR A 521 23.54 3.75 22.89
CA THR A 521 22.77 4.99 22.88
C THR A 521 22.32 5.32 21.46
N PHE A 522 21.04 5.07 21.17
CA PHE A 522 20.39 5.57 19.97
C PHE A 522 20.21 7.08 20.07
N LYS A 523 20.46 7.79 18.95
CA LYS A 523 20.34 9.24 18.90
C LYS A 523 19.03 9.59 18.21
N LYS A 524 18.10 10.23 18.93
CA LYS A 524 16.88 10.81 18.35
C LYS A 524 17.23 11.86 17.31
N ARG A 525 16.72 11.71 16.09
CA ARG A 525 16.92 12.62 14.96
C ARG A 525 15.63 12.79 14.20
N TYR A 526 15.43 13.97 13.63
CA TYR A 526 14.34 14.20 12.70
C TYR A 526 14.78 13.74 11.31
N PHE A 527 14.01 12.87 10.69
CA PHE A 527 14.24 12.35 9.35
C PHE A 527 13.20 12.90 8.41
N TRP A 528 13.59 13.17 7.18
CA TRP A 528 12.68 13.43 6.07
C TRP A 528 13.25 12.78 4.81
N LEU A 529 12.38 12.11 4.08
CA LEU A 529 12.67 11.38 2.86
C LEU A 529 12.11 12.16 1.68
N SER A 530 12.94 12.47 0.69
CA SER A 530 12.51 12.95 -0.63
C SER A 530 12.69 11.87 -1.69
N SER A 531 12.28 12.14 -2.93
CA SER A 531 12.52 11.24 -4.07
C SER A 531 14.01 11.05 -4.39
N GLN A 532 14.88 11.93 -3.90
CA GLN A 532 16.32 11.91 -4.21
C GLN A 532 17.21 11.59 -3.01
N THR A 533 16.80 11.96 -1.80
CA THR A 533 17.64 11.83 -0.60
C THR A 533 16.85 11.45 0.65
N LEU A 534 17.45 10.64 1.51
CA LEU A 534 17.06 10.49 2.91
C LEU A 534 17.94 11.42 3.76
N SER A 535 17.34 12.45 4.33
CA SER A 535 18.05 13.47 5.12
C SER A 535 17.65 13.41 6.59
N TYR A 536 18.57 13.78 7.48
CA TYR A 536 18.29 13.84 8.92
C TYR A 536 19.09 14.89 9.68
N SER A 537 18.48 15.46 10.73
CA SER A 537 19.07 16.50 11.60
C SER A 537 18.69 16.33 13.08
N LYS A 538 19.22 17.19 13.95
CA LYS A 538 18.87 17.20 15.38
C LYS A 538 17.46 17.75 15.63
N SER A 539 17.05 18.75 14.86
CA SER A 539 15.73 19.39 14.92
C SER A 539 15.32 19.83 13.50
N PRO A 540 14.01 20.00 13.24
CA PRO A 540 13.49 20.38 11.93
C PRO A 540 14.14 21.66 11.37
N ASP A 541 14.40 22.65 12.23
CA ASP A 541 14.96 23.96 11.85
C ASP A 541 16.50 23.97 11.70
N TRP A 542 17.17 22.83 11.93
CA TRP A 542 18.62 22.74 11.94
C TRP A 542 19.18 22.43 10.54
N GLN A 543 20.17 23.21 10.08
CA GLN A 543 20.85 23.00 8.79
C GLN A 543 21.27 21.54 8.58
N VAL A 544 20.92 21.01 7.41
CA VAL A 544 21.11 19.60 7.02
C VAL A 544 22.59 19.25 7.05
N ARG A 545 23.00 18.43 8.02
CA ARG A 545 24.40 17.97 8.15
C ARG A 545 24.67 16.60 7.56
N SER A 546 23.63 15.83 7.22
CA SER A 546 23.80 14.46 6.75
C SER A 546 22.61 14.00 5.90
N SER A 547 22.90 13.64 4.66
CA SER A 547 21.96 13.07 3.71
C SER A 547 22.54 11.79 3.09
N ILE A 548 21.66 10.84 2.78
CA ILE A 548 21.99 9.63 2.03
C ILE A 548 21.24 9.73 0.70
N PRO A 549 21.94 9.84 -0.43
CA PRO A 549 21.29 9.77 -1.73
C PRO A 549 20.59 8.43 -1.91
N VAL A 550 19.36 8.46 -2.43
CA VAL A 550 18.52 7.28 -2.61
C VAL A 550 19.19 6.21 -3.47
N HIS A 551 19.88 6.63 -4.54
CA HIS A 551 20.63 5.72 -5.42
C HIS A 551 21.81 5.02 -4.73
N ARG A 552 22.19 5.43 -3.52
CA ARG A 552 23.21 4.76 -2.70
C ARG A 552 22.62 3.79 -1.69
N ILE A 553 21.29 3.76 -1.53
CA ILE A 553 20.62 2.83 -0.63
C ILE A 553 20.52 1.48 -1.34
N CYS A 554 21.23 0.49 -0.81
CA CYS A 554 21.38 -0.85 -1.39
C CYS A 554 20.44 -1.88 -0.75
N ALA A 555 19.96 -1.65 0.46
CA ALA A 555 18.93 -2.48 1.09
C ALA A 555 18.25 -1.72 2.24
N VAL A 556 16.97 -2.01 2.47
CA VAL A 556 16.19 -1.48 3.60
C VAL A 556 15.34 -2.60 4.18
N GLU A 557 15.73 -3.05 5.38
CA GLU A 557 15.26 -4.34 5.90
C GLU A 557 14.95 -4.28 7.39
N ARG A 558 14.14 -5.22 7.87
CA ARG A 558 13.95 -5.43 9.31
C ARG A 558 15.23 -5.99 9.94
N VAL A 559 15.39 -5.68 11.22
CA VAL A 559 16.51 -6.16 12.04
C VAL A 559 15.95 -7.10 13.09
N ASP A 560 16.63 -8.21 13.31
CA ASP A 560 16.22 -9.18 14.33
C ASP A 560 16.27 -8.58 15.74
N GLU A 561 15.29 -8.92 16.56
CA GLU A 561 15.18 -8.38 17.93
C GLU A 561 16.41 -8.75 18.79
N ASN A 562 17.02 -9.91 18.54
CA ASN A 562 18.24 -10.39 19.21
C ASN A 562 19.47 -9.48 18.99
N ALA A 563 19.47 -8.66 17.93
CA ALA A 563 20.61 -7.82 17.56
C ALA A 563 20.84 -6.71 18.59
N PHE A 564 19.76 -6.14 19.12
CA PHE A 564 19.79 -5.02 20.06
C PHE A 564 18.93 -5.21 21.31
N GLN A 565 18.17 -6.31 21.42
CA GLN A 565 17.12 -6.50 22.42
C GLN A 565 16.09 -5.36 22.37
N GLN A 566 15.74 -4.94 21.15
CA GLN A 566 14.78 -3.88 20.89
C GLN A 566 13.83 -4.30 19.78
N THR A 567 12.55 -4.00 19.95
CA THR A 567 11.51 -4.24 18.95
C THR A 567 11.46 -3.08 17.96
N ASN A 568 10.76 -3.31 16.83
CA ASN A 568 10.48 -2.28 15.82
C ASN A 568 11.73 -1.67 15.14
N MET A 569 12.72 -2.51 14.86
CA MET A 569 14.00 -2.11 14.30
C MET A 569 14.06 -2.33 12.78
N MET A 570 14.66 -1.37 12.07
CA MET A 570 15.07 -1.52 10.67
C MET A 570 16.54 -1.13 10.47
N GLN A 571 17.08 -1.55 9.34
CA GLN A 571 18.41 -1.15 8.88
C GLN A 571 18.35 -0.59 7.46
N ILE A 572 19.22 0.38 7.22
CA ILE A 572 19.48 0.94 5.90
C ILE A 572 20.93 0.65 5.57
N ILE A 573 21.15 -0.13 4.51
CA ILE A 573 22.47 -0.44 3.98
C ILE A 573 22.74 0.52 2.82
N SER A 574 23.82 1.28 2.93
CA SER A 574 24.21 2.26 1.91
C SER A 574 25.67 2.07 1.48
N GLN A 575 25.98 2.28 0.21
CA GLN A 575 27.36 2.17 -0.29
C GLN A 575 27.92 3.57 -0.59
N ASP A 576 29.08 3.89 -0.02
CA ASP A 576 29.86 5.09 -0.36
C ASP A 576 31.05 4.70 -1.24
N SER A 577 31.43 5.57 -2.19
CA SER A 577 32.46 5.32 -3.21
C SER A 577 33.87 4.99 -2.68
N GLU A 578 34.13 5.13 -1.38
CA GLU A 578 35.46 5.01 -0.78
C GLU A 578 35.63 3.79 0.17
N ALA A 579 34.57 3.03 0.47
CA ALA A 579 34.64 1.93 1.44
C ALA A 579 34.19 0.59 0.82
N GLN A 580 35.07 -0.42 0.85
CA GLN A 580 34.81 -1.79 0.39
C GLN A 580 33.80 -2.58 1.27
N GLY A 581 33.12 -1.92 2.20
CA GLY A 581 32.01 -2.49 2.99
C GLY A 581 30.91 -1.46 3.17
N GLY A 582 29.68 -1.80 2.80
CA GLY A 582 28.53 -0.91 2.92
C GLY A 582 28.35 -0.34 4.35
N ARG A 583 27.97 0.93 4.44
CA ARG A 583 27.59 1.60 5.69
C ARG A 583 26.18 1.18 6.09
N ILE A 584 26.08 0.48 7.22
CA ILE A 584 24.81 0.08 7.82
C ILE A 584 24.37 1.12 8.86
N MET A 585 23.12 1.56 8.76
CA MET A 585 22.47 2.41 9.75
C MET A 585 21.26 1.69 10.35
N TYR A 586 21.27 1.48 11.66
CA TYR A 586 20.14 0.93 12.40
C TYR A 586 19.22 2.04 12.86
N ILE A 587 17.91 1.81 12.74
CA ILE A 587 16.88 2.77 13.07
C ILE A 587 15.78 2.06 13.88
N GLN A 588 15.45 2.63 15.03
CA GLN A 588 14.36 2.20 15.89
C GLN A 588 13.14 3.11 15.67
N CYS A 589 11.98 2.48 15.43
CA CYS A 589 10.68 3.13 15.30
C CYS A 589 9.87 2.98 16.60
N LYS A 590 8.84 3.81 16.79
CA LYS A 590 7.99 3.80 18.00
C LYS A 590 7.11 2.55 18.08
N ASN A 591 6.62 2.06 16.95
CA ASN A 591 5.73 0.89 16.86
C ASN A 591 5.83 0.21 15.49
N VAL A 592 5.19 -0.96 15.36
CA VAL A 592 5.19 -1.78 14.14
C VAL A 592 4.60 -1.02 12.93
N ASN A 593 3.58 -0.18 13.15
CA ASN A 593 2.95 0.60 12.09
C ASN A 593 3.91 1.64 11.50
N GLU A 594 4.62 2.38 12.36
CA GLU A 594 5.62 3.35 11.93
C GLU A 594 6.80 2.66 11.22
N LEU A 595 7.26 1.51 11.74
CA LEU A 595 8.26 0.67 11.09
C LEU A 595 7.82 0.29 9.66
N ASN A 596 6.61 -0.24 9.50
CA ASN A 596 6.09 -0.67 8.20
C ASN A 596 5.95 0.49 7.22
N GLN A 597 5.48 1.65 7.69
CA GLN A 597 5.38 2.85 6.87
C GLN A 597 6.75 3.33 6.36
N TRP A 598 7.77 3.34 7.23
CA TRP A 598 9.13 3.74 6.83
C TRP A 598 9.80 2.73 5.90
N LEU A 599 9.67 1.42 6.17
CA LEU A 599 10.13 0.37 5.28
C LEU A 599 9.50 0.51 3.89
N SER A 600 8.18 0.72 3.82
CA SER A 600 7.45 0.91 2.57
C SER A 600 7.95 2.15 1.80
N ALA A 601 8.03 3.30 2.47
CA ALA A 601 8.44 4.55 1.85
C ALA A 601 9.88 4.48 1.29
N LEU A 602 10.81 3.90 2.07
CA LEU A 602 12.20 3.79 1.66
C LEU A 602 12.41 2.76 0.54
N ARG A 603 11.78 1.59 0.63
CA ARG A 603 11.86 0.56 -0.43
C ARG A 603 11.35 1.10 -1.76
N LYS A 604 10.20 1.78 -1.75
CA LYS A 604 9.60 2.43 -2.93
C LYS A 604 10.55 3.37 -3.64
N VAL A 605 11.19 4.24 -2.87
CA VAL A 605 12.10 5.24 -3.42
C VAL A 605 13.39 4.59 -3.93
N SER A 606 13.79 3.43 -3.38
CA SER A 606 14.94 2.65 -3.84
C SER A 606 14.66 1.61 -4.94
N LEU A 607 13.40 1.40 -5.37
CA LEU A 607 13.02 0.32 -6.31
C LEU A 607 13.79 0.34 -7.64
N CYS A 608 14.05 1.53 -8.19
CA CYS A 608 14.77 1.67 -9.45
C CYS A 608 16.30 1.59 -9.29
N ASN A 609 16.81 1.30 -8.09
CA ASN A 609 18.24 1.22 -7.87
C ASN A 609 18.79 -0.12 -8.37
N GLN A 610 19.66 -0.09 -9.37
CA GLN A 610 20.33 -1.30 -9.90
C GLN A 610 21.35 -1.90 -8.92
N ARG A 611 21.69 -1.20 -7.83
CA ARG A 611 22.67 -1.62 -6.81
C ARG A 611 22.05 -2.27 -5.58
N LEU A 612 20.81 -2.77 -5.69
CA LEU A 612 20.17 -3.48 -4.59
C LEU A 612 20.93 -4.78 -4.32
N LEU A 613 21.29 -5.00 -3.06
CA LEU A 613 21.92 -6.25 -2.64
C LEU A 613 20.87 -7.36 -2.72
N PRO A 614 21.21 -8.59 -3.15
CA PRO A 614 20.27 -9.71 -3.17
C PRO A 614 20.06 -10.36 -1.79
N THR A 615 21.01 -10.12 -0.87
CA THR A 615 21.07 -10.76 0.45
C THR A 615 21.66 -9.80 1.47
N TYR A 616 21.18 -9.86 2.71
CA TYR A 616 21.62 -9.01 3.82
C TYR A 616 21.73 -9.80 5.13
N HIS A 617 22.35 -9.20 6.15
CA HIS A 617 22.40 -9.76 7.50
C HIS A 617 21.33 -9.08 8.36
N PRO A 618 20.34 -9.80 8.92
CA PRO A 618 19.32 -9.23 9.80
C PRO A 618 19.86 -8.88 11.20
N GLY A 619 21.00 -9.47 11.58
CA GLY A 619 21.67 -9.20 12.85
C GLY A 619 22.66 -8.02 12.80
N ALA A 620 23.30 -7.75 13.93
CA ALA A 620 24.38 -6.76 14.03
C ALA A 620 25.74 -7.44 14.16
N TYR A 621 26.80 -6.83 13.62
CA TYR A 621 28.16 -7.30 13.82
C TYR A 621 28.70 -6.80 15.17
N ARG A 622 28.90 -7.71 16.14
CA ARG A 622 29.42 -7.42 17.49
C ARG A 622 30.30 -8.56 17.99
N ASN A 623 31.25 -8.28 18.89
CA ASN A 623 32.14 -9.30 19.47
C ASN A 623 32.85 -10.17 18.40
N ALA A 624 33.28 -9.56 17.31
CA ALA A 624 33.93 -10.21 16.16
C ALA A 624 33.08 -11.27 15.42
N HIS A 625 31.74 -11.22 15.52
CA HIS A 625 30.84 -12.05 14.73
C HIS A 625 29.51 -11.34 14.43
N TRP A 626 28.75 -11.86 13.46
CA TRP A 626 27.36 -11.45 13.22
C TRP A 626 26.41 -12.10 14.23
N THR A 627 25.47 -11.36 14.82
CA THR A 627 24.47 -11.97 15.74
C THR A 627 23.46 -12.88 15.08
N CYS A 628 23.31 -12.79 13.76
CA CYS A 628 22.37 -13.62 13.00
C CYS A 628 22.98 -14.99 12.68
N CYS A 629 24.00 -15.04 11.83
CA CYS A 629 24.62 -16.27 11.33
C CYS A 629 25.93 -16.66 12.02
N LEU A 630 26.33 -15.93 13.07
CA LEU A 630 27.55 -16.17 13.87
C LEU A 630 28.86 -16.10 13.06
N GLN A 631 28.82 -15.63 11.82
CA GLN A 631 29.99 -15.54 10.96
C GLN A 631 31.00 -14.50 11.49
N PRO A 632 32.29 -14.84 11.54
CA PRO A 632 33.32 -13.93 12.06
C PRO A 632 33.72 -12.84 11.06
N ASP A 633 33.58 -13.12 9.76
CA ASP A 633 33.91 -12.17 8.71
C ASP A 633 32.75 -11.17 8.48
N ARG A 634 33.08 -9.87 8.54
CA ARG A 634 32.13 -8.79 8.29
C ARG A 634 31.77 -8.65 6.80
N THR A 635 32.61 -9.13 5.89
CA THR A 635 32.42 -9.00 4.44
C THR A 635 31.65 -10.17 3.81
N VAL A 636 31.33 -11.20 4.61
CA VAL A 636 30.58 -12.36 4.15
C VAL A 636 29.19 -11.95 3.62
N ARG A 637 28.75 -12.66 2.58
CA ARG A 637 27.41 -12.48 1.98
C ARG A 637 26.32 -12.61 3.05
N GLY A 638 25.27 -11.80 2.93
CA GLY A 638 24.13 -11.81 3.84
C GLY A 638 23.46 -13.17 3.98
N CYS A 639 22.98 -13.50 5.18
CA CYS A 639 22.32 -14.79 5.47
C CYS A 639 20.81 -14.81 5.20
N SER A 640 20.18 -13.66 4.92
CA SER A 640 18.75 -13.56 4.55
C SER A 640 18.57 -12.81 3.22
N ARG A 641 17.40 -12.98 2.57
CA ARG A 641 17.07 -12.39 1.26
C ARG A 641 16.50 -10.99 1.42
N THR A 642 16.98 -10.04 0.63
CA THR A 642 16.39 -8.69 0.59
C THR A 642 15.01 -8.69 -0.05
N HIS A 643 14.11 -7.86 0.46
CA HIS A 643 12.73 -7.76 -0.01
C HIS A 643 12.54 -6.48 -0.83
N LEU A 644 12.24 -6.66 -2.12
CA LEU A 644 11.96 -5.55 -3.04
C LEU A 644 10.58 -4.94 -2.80
N ALA A 645 9.62 -5.73 -2.28
CA ALA A 645 8.26 -5.30 -1.96
C ALA A 645 7.93 -5.50 -0.48
N VAL A 646 6.97 -4.74 0.04
CA VAL A 646 6.39 -5.00 1.37
C VAL A 646 5.25 -6.00 1.19
N THR A 647 5.47 -7.25 1.61
CA THR A 647 4.42 -8.28 1.67
C THR A 647 3.85 -8.35 3.08
N LEU A 648 2.65 -7.78 3.25
CA LEU A 648 1.52 -8.16 4.12
C LEU A 648 0.81 -6.95 4.74
N GLY A 649 -0.50 -6.91 4.51
CA GLY A 649 -1.51 -6.34 5.39
C GLY A 649 -1.58 -4.82 5.44
N ASP A 650 -2.52 -4.26 4.68
CA ASP A 650 -3.09 -2.93 4.89
C ASP A 650 -2.28 -1.69 4.50
N TRP A 651 -1.49 -1.72 3.42
CA TRP A 651 -1.16 -0.49 2.71
C TRP A 651 -1.11 -0.73 1.20
N SER A 652 -2.14 -0.23 0.51
CA SER A 652 -2.14 -0.12 -0.95
C SER A 652 -1.01 0.80 -1.39
N ASP A 653 -0.19 0.31 -2.32
CA ASP A 653 0.86 1.07 -2.99
C ASP A 653 0.26 2.34 -3.62
N PRO A 654 0.83 3.55 -3.43
CA PRO A 654 0.33 4.69 -4.14
C PRO A 654 0.49 4.54 -5.66
N LEU A 655 1.53 3.88 -6.22
CA LEU A 655 1.74 3.83 -7.69
C LEU A 655 2.54 2.59 -8.14
N ASP A 656 1.88 1.43 -8.28
CA ASP A 656 2.42 0.26 -8.99
C ASP A 656 1.79 0.17 -10.39
N PRO A 657 2.47 0.62 -11.45
CA PRO A 657 1.89 0.69 -12.79
C PRO A 657 1.45 -0.67 -13.33
N ASP A 658 2.10 -1.76 -12.93
CA ASP A 658 1.77 -3.11 -13.41
C ASP A 658 0.53 -3.63 -12.69
N ALA A 659 0.42 -3.43 -11.37
CA ALA A 659 -0.80 -3.73 -10.62
C ALA A 659 -1.99 -2.88 -11.09
N GLU A 660 -1.77 -1.57 -11.32
CA GLU A 660 -2.83 -0.69 -11.81
C GLU A 660 -3.28 -1.07 -13.23
N ALA A 661 -2.34 -1.43 -14.11
CA ALA A 661 -2.64 -1.93 -15.45
C ALA A 661 -3.38 -3.28 -15.40
N GLN A 662 -3.02 -4.17 -14.48
CA GLN A 662 -3.70 -5.46 -14.30
C GLN A 662 -5.16 -5.29 -13.86
N VAL A 663 -5.43 -4.41 -12.89
CA VAL A 663 -6.81 -4.13 -12.45
C VAL A 663 -7.63 -3.50 -13.58
N LEU A 664 -7.02 -2.60 -14.35
CA LEU A 664 -7.68 -1.99 -15.51
C LEU A 664 -7.96 -3.03 -16.61
N TYR A 665 -7.00 -3.91 -16.91
CA TYR A 665 -7.17 -5.03 -17.83
C TYR A 665 -8.33 -5.95 -17.39
N ARG A 666 -8.40 -6.31 -16.11
CA ARG A 666 -9.50 -7.13 -15.57
C ARG A 666 -10.86 -6.47 -15.79
N HIS A 667 -10.96 -5.16 -15.56
CA HIS A 667 -12.19 -4.41 -15.83
C HIS A 667 -12.55 -4.42 -17.31
N LEU A 668 -11.56 -4.18 -18.18
CA LEU A 668 -11.73 -4.24 -19.63
C LEU A 668 -12.17 -5.63 -20.12
N LEU A 669 -11.63 -6.69 -19.50
CA LEU A 669 -11.97 -8.07 -19.81
C LEU A 669 -13.43 -8.38 -19.43
N LEU A 670 -13.90 -7.93 -18.25
CA LEU A 670 -15.30 -8.09 -17.84
C LEU A 670 -16.27 -7.34 -18.76
N SER A 671 -15.84 -6.23 -19.35
CA SER A 671 -16.63 -5.42 -20.29
C SER A 671 -16.41 -5.78 -21.77
N LYS A 672 -15.69 -6.88 -22.07
CA LYS A 672 -15.30 -7.28 -23.44
C LYS A 672 -16.50 -7.50 -24.36
N ASP A 673 -17.57 -8.12 -23.87
CA ASP A 673 -18.78 -8.37 -24.68
C ASP A 673 -19.53 -7.08 -25.02
N THR A 674 -19.58 -6.14 -24.08
CA THR A 674 -20.12 -4.79 -24.31
C THR A 674 -19.29 -4.05 -25.34
N LEU A 675 -17.94 -4.13 -25.24
CA LEU A 675 -17.02 -3.54 -26.22
C LEU A 675 -17.23 -4.13 -27.62
N ARG A 676 -17.40 -5.45 -27.72
CA ARG A 676 -17.68 -6.15 -28.99
C ARG A 676 -19.00 -5.68 -29.60
N THR A 677 -20.06 -5.61 -28.79
CA THR A 677 -21.38 -5.15 -29.25
C THR A 677 -21.31 -3.72 -29.77
N LYS A 678 -20.65 -2.82 -29.04
CA LYS A 678 -20.46 -1.42 -29.47
C LYS A 678 -19.60 -1.29 -30.71
N TYR A 679 -18.54 -2.08 -30.84
CA TYR A 679 -17.74 -2.10 -32.06
C TYR A 679 -18.60 -2.48 -33.28
N MET A 680 -19.51 -3.46 -33.12
CA MET A 680 -20.44 -3.85 -34.18
C MET A 680 -21.48 -2.73 -34.47
N GLU A 681 -21.93 -1.99 -33.46
CA GLU A 681 -22.81 -0.82 -33.66
C GLU A 681 -22.11 0.35 -34.37
N ILE A 682 -20.87 0.66 -33.98
CA ILE A 682 -20.05 1.72 -34.59
C ILE A 682 -19.77 1.38 -36.06
N THR A 683 -19.37 0.14 -36.34
CA THR A 683 -19.14 -0.34 -37.72
C THR A 683 -20.43 -0.35 -38.54
N ALA A 684 -21.55 -0.83 -37.99
CA ALA A 684 -22.85 -0.82 -38.67
C ALA A 684 -23.39 0.60 -38.95
N ASN A 685 -23.13 1.57 -38.06
CA ASN A 685 -23.48 2.97 -38.29
C ASN A 685 -22.62 3.61 -39.38
N THR A 686 -21.35 3.24 -39.46
CA THR A 686 -20.42 3.72 -40.50
C THR A 686 -20.84 3.19 -41.87
N ASP A 687 -21.20 1.91 -41.97
CA ASP A 687 -21.72 1.27 -43.19
C ASP A 687 -23.06 1.88 -43.66
N LYS A 688 -23.93 2.29 -42.72
CA LYS A 688 -25.20 2.98 -43.04
C LYS A 688 -24.99 4.40 -43.54
N GLN A 689 -23.92 5.07 -43.11
CA GLN A 689 -23.57 6.43 -43.52
C GLN A 689 -22.91 6.43 -44.91
N GLU A 690 -22.06 5.44 -45.20
CA GLU A 690 -21.49 5.23 -46.54
C GLU A 690 -22.55 4.85 -47.60
N ARG A 691 -23.60 4.11 -47.23
CA ARG A 691 -24.70 3.77 -48.15
C ARG A 691 -25.64 4.95 -48.48
N LYS A 692 -25.57 6.07 -47.75
CA LYS A 692 -26.42 7.26 -47.99
C LYS A 692 -25.70 8.44 -48.65
N GLY A 693 -24.38 8.40 -48.82
CA GLY A 693 -23.61 9.49 -49.45
C GLY A 693 -22.73 8.98 -50.58
N HIS A 694 -23.09 9.29 -51.83
CA HIS A 694 -22.18 9.16 -52.96
C HIS A 694 -21.35 10.45 -53.10
N CYS A 695 -20.06 10.28 -53.39
CA CYS A 695 -19.04 11.27 -53.76
C CYS A 695 -18.13 11.84 -52.64
N GLU A 696 -16.85 11.44 -52.72
CA GLU A 696 -15.62 12.12 -52.26
C GLU A 696 -15.42 12.42 -50.76
N ARG A 697 -15.01 11.40 -50.00
CA ARG A 697 -13.97 11.47 -48.93
C ARG A 697 -13.69 10.08 -48.32
N GLY A 698 -12.94 9.24 -49.04
CA GLY A 698 -12.62 7.85 -48.64
C GLY A 698 -11.54 7.69 -47.56
N ILE A 699 -11.38 8.62 -46.61
CA ILE A 699 -10.29 8.53 -45.60
C ILE A 699 -10.79 8.71 -44.15
N GLU A 700 -11.96 9.31 -43.89
CA GLU A 700 -12.40 9.59 -42.52
C GLU A 700 -13.10 8.40 -41.82
N GLY A 701 -13.82 7.53 -42.56
CA GLY A 701 -14.58 6.39 -42.00
C GLY A 701 -13.71 5.27 -41.40
N ALA A 702 -12.49 5.08 -41.90
CA ALA A 702 -11.55 4.08 -41.38
C ALA A 702 -10.89 4.49 -40.05
N SER A 703 -10.89 5.78 -39.71
CA SER A 703 -10.21 6.29 -38.51
C SER A 703 -10.95 5.95 -37.20
N VAL A 704 -12.28 5.82 -37.27
CA VAL A 704 -13.18 5.69 -36.12
C VAL A 704 -13.21 4.27 -35.53
N SER A 705 -12.98 3.24 -36.35
CA SER A 705 -12.99 1.83 -35.90
C SER A 705 -11.64 1.34 -35.35
N LEU A 706 -10.56 2.10 -35.55
CA LEU A 706 -9.19 1.67 -35.25
C LEU A 706 -8.88 1.60 -33.74
N PRO A 707 -9.28 2.56 -32.87
CA PRO A 707 -8.94 2.51 -31.44
C PRO A 707 -9.62 1.37 -30.70
N ALA A 708 -10.92 1.14 -30.95
CA ALA A 708 -11.67 0.04 -30.36
C ALA A 708 -11.11 -1.33 -30.78
N ARG A 709 -10.73 -1.47 -32.06
CA ARG A 709 -10.09 -2.68 -32.58
C ARG A 709 -8.72 -2.92 -31.97
N ARG A 710 -7.88 -1.88 -31.83
CA ARG A 710 -6.56 -1.98 -31.19
C ARG A 710 -6.67 -2.35 -29.71
N LEU A 711 -7.67 -1.80 -29.00
CA LEU A 711 -7.97 -2.18 -27.62
C LEU A 711 -8.38 -3.65 -27.51
N MET A 712 -9.28 -4.13 -28.36
CA MET A 712 -9.69 -5.55 -28.37
C MET A 712 -8.50 -6.47 -28.60
N LEU A 713 -7.64 -6.16 -29.57
CA LEU A 713 -6.42 -6.94 -29.82
C LEU A 713 -5.47 -6.95 -28.62
N ALA A 714 -5.31 -5.81 -27.94
CA ALA A 714 -4.48 -5.73 -26.73
C ALA A 714 -5.05 -6.57 -25.57
N ILE A 715 -6.38 -6.57 -25.40
CA ILE A 715 -7.06 -7.40 -24.38
C ILE A 715 -6.90 -8.89 -24.73
N GLU A 716 -7.11 -9.29 -25.98
CA GLU A 716 -6.94 -10.69 -26.43
C GLU A 716 -5.49 -11.16 -26.29
N ASP A 717 -4.51 -10.30 -26.54
CA ASP A 717 -3.10 -10.64 -26.38
C ASP A 717 -2.71 -10.83 -24.92
N LEU A 718 -3.17 -9.95 -24.04
CA LEU A 718 -3.02 -10.08 -22.59
C LEU A 718 -3.71 -11.35 -22.07
N GLU A 719 -4.90 -11.67 -22.58
CA GLU A 719 -5.65 -12.89 -22.21
C GLU A 719 -4.86 -14.15 -22.59
N ARG A 720 -4.35 -14.24 -23.82
CA ARG A 720 -3.50 -15.35 -24.26
C ARG A 720 -2.23 -15.46 -23.44
N THR A 721 -1.63 -14.33 -23.08
CA THR A 721 -0.40 -14.29 -22.28
C THR A 721 -0.66 -14.79 -20.86
N HIS A 722 -1.74 -14.33 -20.22
CA HIS A 722 -2.17 -14.83 -18.91
C HIS A 722 -2.39 -16.34 -18.96
N GLN A 723 -3.16 -16.85 -19.93
CA GLN A 723 -3.39 -18.28 -20.11
C GLN A 723 -2.09 -19.09 -20.33
N ALA A 724 -1.14 -18.53 -21.09
CA ALA A 724 0.16 -19.19 -21.32
C ALA A 724 1.00 -19.27 -20.03
N PHE A 725 0.99 -18.22 -19.21
CA PHE A 725 1.64 -18.22 -17.89
C PHE A 725 0.95 -19.20 -16.93
N GLU A 726 -0.38 -19.22 -16.88
CA GLU A 726 -1.13 -20.18 -16.07
C GLU A 726 -0.81 -21.62 -16.47
N LYS A 727 -0.69 -21.89 -17.78
CA LYS A 727 -0.34 -23.22 -18.28
C LYS A 727 1.09 -23.61 -17.91
N ARG A 728 2.07 -22.71 -18.08
CA ARG A 728 3.46 -22.94 -17.68
C ARG A 728 3.60 -23.20 -16.19
N GLU A 729 2.93 -22.43 -15.35
CA GLU A 729 2.97 -22.68 -13.91
C GLU A 729 2.39 -24.04 -13.53
N ARG A 730 1.31 -24.48 -14.18
CA ARG A 730 0.76 -25.83 -13.97
C ARG A 730 1.71 -26.94 -14.43
N GLU A 731 2.50 -26.68 -15.46
CA GLU A 731 3.51 -27.61 -15.99
C GLU A 731 4.81 -27.60 -15.17
N ASP A 732 5.18 -26.45 -14.60
CA ASP A 732 6.38 -26.24 -13.78
C ASP A 732 6.16 -26.49 -12.28
N THR A 733 4.91 -26.58 -11.79
CA THR A 733 4.64 -27.11 -10.45
C THR A 733 5.11 -28.56 -10.41
N PRO A 734 6.15 -28.91 -9.63
CA PRO A 734 6.49 -30.29 -9.41
C PRO A 734 5.26 -30.97 -8.81
N VAL A 735 5.08 -32.27 -9.13
CA VAL A 735 4.01 -33.13 -8.63
C VAL A 735 4.03 -33.15 -7.08
N HIS A 736 3.46 -32.11 -6.46
CA HIS A 736 3.33 -31.94 -5.03
C HIS A 736 1.86 -31.81 -4.62
N SER A 737 0.93 -31.76 -5.59
CA SER A 737 -0.51 -31.60 -5.36
C SER A 737 -1.31 -32.91 -5.42
N HIS A 738 -0.65 -34.07 -5.48
CA HIS A 738 -1.31 -35.39 -5.44
C HIS A 738 -1.01 -36.19 -4.16
N CYS A 739 -0.66 -35.50 -3.08
CA CYS A 739 -0.64 -36.08 -1.74
C CYS A 739 -1.47 -35.19 -0.80
N THR A 740 -2.78 -35.22 -0.98
CA THR A 740 -3.76 -34.96 0.08
C THR A 740 -4.20 -36.28 0.68
#